data_AF-A0A1Q4DB33-F1
#
_entry.id   AF-A0A1Q4DB33-F1
#
_cell.length_a   1.000
_cell.length_b   1.000
_cell.length_c   1.000
_cell.angle_alpha   90.00
_cell.angle_beta   90.00
_cell.angle_gamma   90.00
#
_symmetry.space_group_name_H-M   'P 1'
#
loop_
_entity.id
_entity.type
_entity.pdbx_description
1 polymer ?
#
loop_
_entity_poly.entity_id
_entity_poly.type
_entity_poly.pdbx_seq_one_letter_code
_entity_poly.pdbx_strand_id
1 'polypeptide(L)'
;MLGEHYPEAAEHLTAAISAHHRVAKLWEEHLGSGLVEEHAATDPDGSGRIIVSARWPEGARAELTEAFRECLNELWATLDSLVQETVAGLSIRRRSTEPDRPRFFPFADSADGYAALLEESCLDGILRSQQRLITDCQPFREPPPAPTAQRVRTGIAQLLDWTTLLDDDALVGAWVTPVEPEIEVSDPEQLLAFEIAPPGPLDEEMAVATYRVARGKHVAARTGSYVDLALPHGFQPTDGDDTFDRRMKATIAAVTLFAQCFANLMSQVGPIRRVSDAKHPDTWIAAEQTPQRWSREELDALARSELGVGLVHGTQELIFLLTTPDGIFERRIPPATPLNPNVISGTAAEMATHNAAATWGLPDFVLLPKADHAGSRNREISDGLVLAGDRGIVLQVKNRAAATGDVDKETSWIDKKVAQAARQIHGTVRRLCASRVEMTNGRDRLVQVHGSTIDWVGAVIVDHPDPPSGLASQDHRRGTTRVVTLLRRDWEFLFDQLRSTRQVIDYLHRVGGPCPKLGGEPERYFELARADLEAEPDPPDPRLDGEHRSAPLLPMAPAGHDNNDQAHGIIRIMLEDIANSTFEGEEHERIEVLAAIDRLPVAHRTELGGLLLSELLTTRDQPSEETRWRFRSYRRGLDVPQLGFGVCSALNDTTPAAFRSWVMLRHHERGTTAELENALTVGVLLTPCSDGLREWETTLLAIRGDPDLDEEELAQSRLLWDRDGPTSLPTNRSGEG
;
A
#
# COMPACT_ATOMS: atom_id res chain seq x y z
N MET A 1 -11.13 -9.30 8.92
CA MET A 1 -9.75 -9.01 8.48
C MET A 1 -9.67 -8.88 6.97
N LEU A 2 -10.00 -9.90 6.16
CA LEU A 2 -9.93 -9.75 4.69
C LEU A 2 -10.77 -8.57 4.17
N GLY A 3 -12.09 -8.57 4.40
CA GLY A 3 -12.96 -7.46 3.94
C GLY A 3 -12.74 -6.10 4.62
N GLU A 4 -11.79 -5.97 5.55
CA GLU A 4 -11.40 -4.67 6.11
C GLU A 4 -10.29 -4.01 5.26
N HIS A 5 -9.35 -4.81 4.77
CA HIS A 5 -8.21 -4.34 3.96
C HIS A 5 -8.42 -4.56 2.45
N TYR A 6 -9.24 -5.55 2.10
CA TYR A 6 -9.48 -6.04 0.74
C TYR A 6 -10.97 -6.31 0.51
N PRO A 7 -11.84 -5.28 0.55
CA PRO A 7 -13.26 -5.45 0.28
C PRO A 7 -13.56 -6.10 -1.07
N GLU A 8 -12.89 -5.72 -2.15
CA GLU A 8 -13.16 -6.28 -3.49
C GLU A 8 -12.73 -7.75 -3.56
N ALA A 9 -11.54 -8.10 -3.03
CA ALA A 9 -11.11 -9.50 -2.95
C ALA A 9 -12.07 -10.36 -2.09
N ALA A 10 -12.65 -9.80 -1.03
CA ALA A 10 -13.61 -10.51 -0.19
C ALA A 10 -14.94 -10.78 -0.91
N GLU A 11 -15.38 -9.86 -1.77
CA GLU A 11 -16.58 -10.04 -2.61
C GLU A 11 -16.36 -11.16 -3.63
N HIS A 12 -15.25 -11.13 -4.38
CA HIS A 12 -14.88 -12.19 -5.33
C HIS A 12 -14.74 -13.55 -4.66
N LEU A 13 -14.13 -13.63 -3.48
CA LEU A 13 -14.02 -14.91 -2.76
C LEU A 13 -15.40 -15.46 -2.36
N THR A 14 -16.33 -14.58 -2.00
CA THR A 14 -17.70 -14.97 -1.68
C THR A 14 -18.44 -15.46 -2.94
N ALA A 15 -18.26 -14.78 -4.07
CA ALA A 15 -18.82 -15.18 -5.36
C ALA A 15 -18.27 -16.55 -5.82
N ALA A 16 -16.98 -16.81 -5.67
CA ALA A 16 -16.37 -18.11 -5.93
C ALA A 16 -17.04 -19.23 -5.11
N ILE A 17 -17.24 -19.01 -3.80
CA ILE A 17 -17.91 -20.00 -2.93
C ILE A 17 -19.36 -20.25 -3.40
N SER A 18 -20.07 -19.21 -3.83
CA SER A 18 -21.42 -19.35 -4.40
C SER A 18 -21.43 -20.13 -5.72
N ALA A 19 -20.48 -19.86 -6.63
CA ALA A 19 -20.33 -20.58 -7.89
C ALA A 19 -19.97 -22.07 -7.67
N HIS A 20 -19.11 -22.38 -6.69
CA HIS A 20 -18.81 -23.75 -6.29
C HIS A 20 -20.07 -24.49 -5.80
N HIS A 21 -20.89 -23.86 -4.95
CA HIS A 21 -22.17 -24.47 -4.53
C HIS A 21 -23.12 -24.70 -5.71
N ARG A 22 -23.11 -23.82 -6.72
CA ARG A 22 -23.89 -24.00 -7.95
C ARG A 22 -23.41 -25.21 -8.76
N VAL A 23 -22.10 -25.41 -8.90
CA VAL A 23 -21.53 -26.61 -9.56
C VAL A 23 -21.99 -27.88 -8.83
N ALA A 24 -21.85 -27.92 -7.50
CA ALA A 24 -22.27 -29.07 -6.70
C ALA A 24 -23.77 -29.37 -6.85
N LYS A 25 -24.60 -28.32 -6.85
CA LYS A 25 -26.05 -28.45 -7.02
C LYS A 25 -26.42 -28.98 -8.41
N LEU A 26 -25.83 -28.42 -9.47
CA LEU A 26 -26.06 -28.89 -10.84
C LEU A 26 -25.66 -30.37 -10.99
N TRP A 27 -24.52 -30.75 -10.41
CA TRP A 27 -24.07 -32.14 -10.43
C TRP A 27 -25.04 -33.09 -9.73
N GLU A 28 -25.51 -32.74 -8.54
CA GLU A 28 -26.50 -33.52 -7.79
C GLU A 28 -27.84 -33.64 -8.55
N GLU A 29 -28.29 -32.54 -9.17
CA GLU A 29 -29.50 -32.54 -10.01
C GLU A 29 -29.36 -33.47 -11.23
N HIS A 30 -28.20 -33.45 -11.90
CA HIS A 30 -27.95 -34.34 -13.02
C HIS A 30 -27.88 -35.81 -12.59
N LEU A 31 -27.17 -36.13 -11.50
CA LEU A 31 -27.15 -37.50 -10.95
C LEU A 31 -28.56 -37.98 -10.59
N GLY A 32 -29.37 -37.14 -9.93
CA GLY A 32 -30.75 -37.45 -9.56
C GLY A 32 -31.70 -37.64 -10.75
N SER A 33 -31.36 -37.09 -11.92
CA SER A 33 -32.15 -37.21 -13.16
C SER A 33 -31.92 -38.50 -13.95
N GLY A 34 -31.04 -39.39 -13.46
CA GLY A 34 -30.68 -40.64 -14.14
C GLY A 34 -29.59 -40.45 -15.19
N LEU A 35 -28.67 -39.49 -14.99
CA LEU A 35 -27.50 -39.29 -15.85
C LEU A 35 -26.69 -40.58 -16.02
N VAL A 36 -26.55 -41.36 -14.95
CA VAL A 36 -25.74 -42.58 -14.91
C VAL A 36 -26.66 -43.81 -14.99
N GLU A 37 -26.41 -44.66 -15.98
CA GLU A 37 -27.07 -45.95 -16.15
C GLU A 37 -26.06 -47.09 -15.98
N GLU A 38 -26.45 -48.09 -15.21
CA GLU A 38 -25.63 -49.24 -14.85
C GLU A 38 -26.25 -50.51 -15.44
N HIS A 39 -25.45 -51.30 -16.16
CA HIS A 39 -25.92 -52.58 -16.69
C HIS A 39 -24.77 -53.56 -16.86
N ALA A 40 -25.11 -54.85 -16.96
CA ALA A 40 -24.15 -55.89 -17.33
C ALA A 40 -24.59 -56.57 -18.62
N ALA A 41 -23.61 -56.84 -19.48
CA ALA A 41 -23.80 -57.58 -20.72
C ALA A 41 -23.02 -58.89 -20.66
N THR A 42 -23.68 -60.01 -20.95
CA THR A 42 -23.03 -61.33 -21.09
C THR A 42 -23.17 -61.80 -22.53
N ASP A 43 -22.05 -62.05 -23.17
CA ASP A 43 -21.97 -62.63 -24.51
C ASP A 43 -22.32 -64.13 -24.49
N PRO A 44 -22.76 -64.69 -25.65
CA PRO A 44 -23.11 -66.11 -25.75
C PRO A 44 -21.97 -67.08 -25.41
N ASP A 45 -20.71 -66.63 -25.47
CA ASP A 45 -19.53 -67.43 -25.14
C ASP A 45 -19.18 -67.43 -23.63
N GLY A 46 -20.00 -66.76 -22.83
CA GLY A 46 -19.86 -66.63 -21.38
C GLY A 46 -18.91 -65.51 -20.94
N SER A 47 -18.29 -64.76 -21.86
CA SER A 47 -17.61 -63.51 -21.50
C SER A 47 -18.64 -62.41 -21.23
N GLY A 48 -18.31 -61.44 -20.38
CA GLY A 48 -19.21 -60.35 -20.08
C GLY A 48 -18.52 -59.15 -19.45
N ARG A 49 -19.27 -58.05 -19.37
CA ARG A 49 -18.80 -56.76 -18.87
C ARG A 49 -19.83 -56.17 -17.93
N ILE A 50 -19.37 -55.55 -16.86
CA ILE A 50 -20.15 -54.64 -16.04
C ILE A 50 -19.86 -53.23 -16.56
N ILE A 51 -20.88 -52.52 -17.01
CA ILE A 51 -20.77 -51.27 -17.76
C ILE A 51 -21.49 -50.18 -16.99
N VAL A 52 -20.81 -49.04 -16.85
CA VAL A 52 -21.41 -47.77 -16.45
C VAL A 52 -21.51 -46.90 -17.70
N SER A 53 -22.64 -46.23 -17.89
CA SER A 53 -22.85 -45.32 -19.02
C SER A 53 -23.40 -43.98 -18.54
N ALA A 54 -23.05 -42.89 -19.22
CA ALA A 54 -23.55 -41.56 -18.94
C ALA A 54 -24.37 -41.02 -20.11
N ARG A 55 -25.59 -40.56 -19.84
CA ARG A 55 -26.45 -39.87 -20.80
C ARG A 55 -26.62 -38.42 -20.43
N TRP A 56 -25.69 -37.60 -20.88
CA TRP A 56 -25.71 -36.15 -20.64
C TRP A 56 -26.96 -35.51 -21.26
N PRO A 57 -27.78 -34.77 -20.47
CA PRO A 57 -28.81 -33.92 -21.03
C PRO A 57 -28.20 -32.87 -21.97
N GLU A 58 -28.97 -32.46 -22.98
CA GLU A 58 -28.52 -31.44 -23.93
C GLU A 58 -28.14 -30.14 -23.18
N GLY A 59 -26.92 -29.65 -23.40
CA GLY A 59 -26.39 -28.45 -22.74
C GLY A 59 -25.85 -28.64 -21.31
N ALA A 60 -26.09 -29.78 -20.64
CA ALA A 60 -25.68 -29.99 -19.24
C ALA A 60 -24.18 -29.82 -19.00
N ARG A 61 -23.34 -30.41 -19.88
CA ARG A 61 -21.88 -30.27 -19.79
C ARG A 61 -21.43 -28.82 -19.96
N ALA A 62 -22.07 -28.07 -20.86
CA ALA A 62 -21.76 -26.67 -21.09
C ALA A 62 -22.16 -25.82 -19.87
N GLU A 63 -23.34 -26.06 -19.29
CA GLU A 63 -23.79 -25.35 -18.08
C GLU A 63 -22.88 -25.62 -16.87
N LEU A 64 -22.51 -26.88 -16.62
CA LEU A 64 -21.55 -27.25 -15.57
C LEU A 64 -20.17 -26.62 -15.81
N THR A 65 -19.69 -26.65 -17.06
CA THR A 65 -18.40 -26.05 -17.43
C THR A 65 -18.43 -24.54 -17.20
N GLU A 66 -19.53 -23.87 -17.53
CA GLU A 66 -19.66 -22.42 -17.33
C GLU A 66 -19.73 -22.05 -15.84
N ALA A 67 -20.49 -22.79 -15.03
CA ALA A 67 -20.53 -22.57 -13.58
C ALA A 67 -19.15 -22.85 -12.93
N PHE A 68 -18.41 -23.84 -13.44
CA PHE A 68 -17.06 -24.12 -12.98
C PHE A 68 -16.08 -23.01 -13.40
N ARG A 69 -16.16 -22.52 -14.64
CA ARG A 69 -15.37 -21.40 -15.16
C ARG A 69 -15.63 -20.13 -14.36
N GLU A 70 -16.89 -19.81 -14.06
CA GLU A 70 -17.30 -18.71 -13.18
C GLU A 70 -16.57 -18.82 -11.83
N CYS A 71 -16.56 -20.00 -11.23
CA CYS A 71 -15.86 -20.20 -9.96
C CYS A 71 -14.35 -19.97 -10.04
N LEU A 72 -13.67 -20.45 -11.09
CA LEU A 72 -12.23 -20.24 -11.26
C LEU A 72 -11.91 -18.77 -11.53
N ASN A 73 -12.73 -18.09 -12.33
CA ASN A 73 -12.58 -16.66 -12.63
C ASN A 73 -12.69 -15.82 -11.35
N GLU A 74 -13.65 -16.12 -10.47
CA GLU A 74 -13.80 -15.42 -9.18
C GLU A 74 -12.62 -15.69 -8.22
N LEU A 75 -12.02 -16.89 -8.26
CA LEU A 75 -10.80 -17.18 -7.50
C LEU A 75 -9.59 -16.39 -8.02
N TRP A 76 -9.44 -16.25 -9.34
CA TRP A 76 -8.42 -15.39 -9.93
C TRP A 76 -8.68 -13.92 -9.62
N ALA A 77 -9.92 -13.44 -9.77
CA ALA A 77 -10.32 -12.07 -9.45
C ALA A 77 -10.07 -11.73 -7.98
N THR A 78 -10.21 -12.71 -7.08
CA THR A 78 -9.80 -12.57 -5.67
C THR A 78 -8.31 -12.26 -5.56
N LEU A 79 -7.44 -13.07 -6.17
CA LEU A 79 -5.98 -12.91 -6.11
C LEU A 79 -5.57 -11.58 -6.72
N ASP A 80 -6.08 -11.28 -7.91
CA ASP A 80 -5.93 -10.04 -8.64
C ASP A 80 -6.27 -8.83 -7.74
N SER A 81 -7.47 -8.81 -7.14
CA SER A 81 -7.92 -7.72 -6.27
C SER A 81 -6.98 -7.47 -5.08
N LEU A 82 -6.32 -8.52 -4.54
CA LEU A 82 -5.32 -8.33 -3.46
C LEU A 82 -4.18 -7.42 -3.91
N VAL A 83 -3.69 -7.56 -5.14
CA VAL A 83 -2.61 -6.71 -5.65
C VAL A 83 -3.15 -5.31 -5.96
N GLN A 84 -4.29 -5.21 -6.67
CA GLN A 84 -4.88 -3.91 -7.03
C GLN A 84 -5.20 -3.06 -5.80
N GLU A 85 -5.87 -3.62 -4.80
CA GLU A 85 -6.25 -2.91 -3.58
C GLU A 85 -5.02 -2.56 -2.73
N THR A 86 -3.98 -3.41 -2.72
CA THR A 86 -2.71 -3.08 -2.07
C THR A 86 -2.01 -1.91 -2.77
N VAL A 87 -1.86 -1.96 -4.09
CA VAL A 87 -1.24 -0.88 -4.88
C VAL A 87 -2.03 0.41 -4.68
N ALA A 88 -3.36 0.37 -4.75
CA ALA A 88 -4.20 1.54 -4.48
C ALA A 88 -4.05 2.09 -3.05
N GLY A 89 -3.76 1.23 -2.07
CA GLY A 89 -3.54 1.61 -0.68
C GLY A 89 -2.13 2.13 -0.39
N LEU A 90 -1.12 1.68 -1.12
CA LEU A 90 0.31 1.90 -0.81
C LEU A 90 1.08 2.72 -1.85
N SER A 91 0.50 2.91 -3.04
CA SER A 91 1.11 3.55 -4.19
C SER A 91 0.11 4.48 -4.89
N ILE A 92 0.60 5.56 -5.48
CA ILE A 92 -0.25 6.46 -6.29
C ILE A 92 -0.36 5.97 -7.74
N ARG A 93 0.18 4.78 -8.04
CA ARG A 93 0.01 4.13 -9.34
C ARG A 93 -1.47 3.87 -9.61
N ARG A 94 -2.10 4.77 -10.36
CA ARG A 94 -3.43 4.61 -10.92
C ARG A 94 -3.31 3.72 -12.14
N ARG A 95 -3.59 2.42 -11.94
CA ARG A 95 -3.89 1.35 -12.91
C ARG A 95 -2.78 0.31 -13.15
N SER A 96 -3.26 -0.91 -13.38
CA SER A 96 -2.50 -2.04 -13.94
C SER A 96 -1.89 -1.65 -15.29
N THR A 97 -0.71 -2.18 -15.59
CA THR A 97 0.00 -2.10 -16.88
C THR A 97 -0.83 -2.62 -18.06
N GLU A 98 -1.82 -3.49 -17.80
CA GLU A 98 -2.78 -3.96 -18.80
C GLU A 98 -4.18 -4.14 -18.16
N PRO A 99 -5.04 -3.10 -18.15
CA PRO A 99 -6.35 -3.17 -17.49
C PRO A 99 -7.35 -4.10 -18.19
N ASP A 100 -7.12 -4.37 -19.48
CA ASP A 100 -7.98 -5.24 -20.30
C ASP A 100 -7.55 -6.71 -20.23
N ARG A 101 -6.47 -7.03 -19.51
CA ARG A 101 -6.01 -8.41 -19.36
C ARG A 101 -6.92 -9.15 -18.39
N PRO A 102 -7.39 -10.36 -18.73
CA PRO A 102 -8.28 -11.12 -17.85
C PRO A 102 -7.64 -11.54 -16.52
N ARG A 103 -6.31 -11.56 -16.44
CA ARG A 103 -5.52 -12.02 -15.27
C ARG A 103 -4.24 -11.19 -15.17
N PHE A 104 -3.84 -10.80 -13.96
CA PHE A 104 -2.58 -10.08 -13.74
C PHE A 104 -1.77 -10.56 -12.53
N PHE A 105 -2.31 -11.46 -11.70
CA PHE A 105 -1.57 -12.09 -10.62
C PHE A 105 -0.50 -13.07 -11.17
N PRO A 106 0.80 -12.91 -10.82
CA PRO A 106 1.87 -13.61 -11.52
C PRO A 106 2.14 -15.00 -10.94
N PHE A 107 1.19 -15.93 -11.01
CA PHE A 107 1.47 -17.35 -10.76
C PHE A 107 1.75 -18.07 -12.07
N ALA A 108 2.87 -18.80 -12.11
CA ALA A 108 3.28 -19.56 -13.28
C ALA A 108 3.60 -21.02 -12.93
N ASP A 109 3.59 -21.86 -13.95
CA ASP A 109 4.01 -23.26 -13.91
C ASP A 109 5.54 -23.43 -14.01
N SER A 110 6.25 -22.35 -14.32
CA SER A 110 7.68 -22.34 -14.66
C SER A 110 8.36 -21.02 -14.26
N ALA A 111 9.67 -21.08 -14.07
CA ALA A 111 10.47 -19.89 -13.74
C ALA A 111 10.48 -18.86 -14.87
N ASP A 112 10.55 -19.31 -16.13
CA ASP A 112 10.53 -18.45 -17.31
C ASP A 112 9.15 -17.78 -17.48
N GLY A 113 8.07 -18.55 -17.28
CA GLY A 113 6.71 -18.00 -17.29
C GLY A 113 6.49 -16.97 -16.18
N TYR A 114 7.07 -17.21 -14.99
CA TYR A 114 7.02 -16.23 -13.90
C TYR A 114 7.77 -14.94 -14.24
N ALA A 115 8.95 -15.04 -14.84
CA ALA A 115 9.71 -13.86 -15.27
C ALA A 115 8.93 -13.03 -16.31
N ALA A 116 8.33 -13.68 -17.31
CA ALA A 116 7.48 -13.02 -18.29
C ALA A 116 6.27 -12.32 -17.66
N LEU A 117 5.57 -13.00 -16.73
CA LEU A 117 4.47 -12.39 -15.99
C LEU A 117 4.93 -11.18 -15.16
N LEU A 118 6.11 -11.23 -14.53
CA LEU A 118 6.64 -10.10 -13.77
C LEU A 118 6.95 -8.86 -14.62
N GLU A 119 7.37 -9.04 -15.87
CA GLU A 119 7.56 -7.92 -16.82
C GLU A 119 6.23 -7.23 -17.16
N GLU A 120 5.12 -7.97 -17.07
CA GLU A 120 3.79 -7.54 -17.47
C GLU A 120 2.88 -7.19 -16.27
N SER A 121 3.23 -7.60 -15.04
CA SER A 121 2.44 -7.44 -13.81
C SER A 121 2.79 -6.20 -12.98
N CYS A 122 1.82 -5.71 -12.20
CA CYS A 122 1.97 -4.54 -11.32
C CYS A 122 2.35 -4.88 -9.87
N LEU A 123 3.29 -5.80 -9.63
CA LEU A 123 3.76 -6.08 -8.25
C LEU A 123 4.47 -4.88 -7.60
N ASP A 124 4.83 -3.88 -8.39
CA ASP A 124 5.34 -2.61 -7.88
C ASP A 124 4.29 -1.88 -7.04
N GLY A 125 4.67 -1.55 -5.80
CA GLY A 125 3.79 -0.84 -4.86
C GLY A 125 3.08 -1.76 -3.86
N ILE A 126 3.22 -3.09 -3.96
CA ILE A 126 2.84 -3.99 -2.85
C ILE A 126 3.99 -4.14 -1.84
N LEU A 127 3.71 -4.71 -0.66
CA LEU A 127 4.73 -4.93 0.37
C LEU A 127 5.77 -5.95 -0.10
N ARG A 128 7.05 -5.75 0.28
CA ARG A 128 8.12 -6.71 -0.04
C ARG A 128 7.83 -8.11 0.51
N SER A 129 7.23 -8.19 1.69
CA SER A 129 6.77 -9.45 2.30
C SER A 129 5.65 -10.11 1.49
N GLN A 130 4.77 -9.34 0.84
CA GLN A 130 3.75 -9.85 -0.07
C GLN A 130 4.36 -10.33 -1.40
N GLN A 131 5.29 -9.58 -2.00
CA GLN A 131 6.06 -10.04 -3.16
C GLN A 131 6.80 -11.34 -2.88
N ARG A 132 7.41 -11.44 -1.69
CA ARG A 132 8.07 -12.67 -1.23
C ARG A 132 7.08 -13.81 -1.05
N LEU A 133 5.90 -13.56 -0.48
CA LEU A 133 4.84 -14.56 -0.36
C LEU A 133 4.43 -15.10 -1.74
N ILE A 134 4.22 -14.24 -2.73
CA ILE A 134 3.94 -14.64 -4.13
C ILE A 134 5.08 -15.52 -4.66
N THR A 135 6.32 -15.07 -4.50
CA THR A 135 7.51 -15.76 -5.01
C THR A 135 7.73 -17.11 -4.33
N ASP A 136 7.50 -17.21 -3.03
CA ASP A 136 7.72 -18.44 -2.24
C ASP A 136 6.57 -19.45 -2.44
N CYS A 137 5.40 -19.00 -2.89
CA CYS A 137 4.25 -19.85 -3.18
C CYS A 137 4.15 -20.30 -4.65
N GLN A 138 5.14 -19.98 -5.49
CA GLN A 138 5.14 -20.39 -6.90
C GLN A 138 5.14 -21.93 -7.06
N PRO A 139 4.25 -22.50 -7.90
CA PRO A 139 4.13 -23.95 -8.14
C PRO A 139 5.45 -24.68 -8.44
N PHE A 140 6.34 -24.05 -9.23
CA PHE A 140 7.59 -24.65 -9.73
C PHE A 140 8.76 -24.65 -8.73
N ARG A 141 8.64 -23.98 -7.58
CA ARG A 141 9.76 -23.89 -6.61
C ARG A 141 9.90 -25.15 -5.77
N GLU A 142 11.01 -25.28 -5.06
CA GLU A 142 11.22 -26.38 -4.11
C GLU A 142 10.14 -26.38 -2.99
N PRO A 143 9.77 -27.55 -2.44
CA PRO A 143 8.77 -27.66 -1.39
C PRO A 143 9.13 -26.80 -0.17
N PRO A 144 8.28 -25.85 0.25
CA PRO A 144 8.55 -25.08 1.45
C PRO A 144 8.53 -26.01 2.68
N PRO A 145 9.35 -25.74 3.71
CA PRO A 145 9.39 -26.57 4.92
C PRO A 145 8.08 -26.52 5.73
N ALA A 146 7.25 -25.50 5.52
CA ALA A 146 5.99 -25.31 6.23
C ALA A 146 4.81 -26.03 5.52
N PRO A 147 4.07 -26.94 6.19
CA PRO A 147 2.93 -27.63 5.60
C PRO A 147 1.84 -26.70 5.05
N THR A 148 1.64 -25.55 5.71
CA THR A 148 0.68 -24.52 5.29
C THR A 148 1.04 -23.90 3.94
N ALA A 149 2.31 -23.63 3.69
CA ALA A 149 2.78 -23.09 2.41
C ALA A 149 2.67 -24.13 1.29
N GLN A 150 2.90 -25.41 1.60
CA GLN A 150 2.69 -26.49 0.64
C GLN A 150 1.23 -26.62 0.23
N ARG A 151 0.28 -26.49 1.17
CA ARG A 151 -1.16 -26.52 0.87
C ARG A 151 -1.57 -25.40 -0.09
N VAL A 152 -1.07 -24.19 0.16
CA VAL A 152 -1.29 -23.02 -0.69
C VAL A 152 -0.76 -23.29 -2.10
N ARG A 153 0.48 -23.78 -2.22
CA ARG A 153 1.10 -24.09 -3.51
C ARG A 153 0.35 -25.16 -4.29
N THR A 154 -0.05 -26.25 -3.64
CA THR A 154 -0.81 -27.33 -4.30
C THR A 154 -2.17 -26.83 -4.80
N GLY A 155 -2.87 -26.01 -4.02
CA GLY A 155 -4.15 -25.43 -4.46
C GLY A 155 -3.98 -24.45 -5.63
N ILE A 156 -2.95 -23.61 -5.61
CA ILE A 156 -2.66 -22.68 -6.71
C ILE A 156 -2.24 -23.42 -7.99
N ALA A 157 -1.42 -24.47 -7.87
CA ALA A 157 -1.07 -25.32 -9.01
C ALA A 157 -2.34 -25.94 -9.63
N GLN A 158 -3.24 -26.48 -8.79
CA GLN A 158 -4.50 -27.04 -9.26
C GLN A 158 -5.40 -26.00 -9.93
N LEU A 159 -5.46 -24.77 -9.41
CA LEU A 159 -6.15 -23.64 -10.03
C LEU A 159 -5.59 -23.35 -11.43
N LEU A 160 -4.26 -23.25 -11.55
CA LEU A 160 -3.59 -22.99 -12.82
C LEU A 160 -3.84 -24.10 -13.85
N ASP A 161 -3.73 -25.36 -13.43
CA ASP A 161 -3.96 -26.52 -14.29
C ASP A 161 -5.39 -26.54 -14.85
N TRP A 162 -6.39 -26.37 -13.98
CA TRP A 162 -7.80 -26.34 -14.40
C TRP A 162 -8.10 -25.17 -15.33
N THR A 163 -7.53 -24.03 -15.02
CA THR A 163 -7.70 -22.82 -15.80
C THR A 163 -7.13 -23.01 -17.22
N THR A 164 -5.92 -23.57 -17.32
CA THR A 164 -5.27 -23.88 -18.61
C THR A 164 -6.11 -24.85 -19.44
N LEU A 165 -6.60 -25.93 -18.81
CA LEU A 165 -7.46 -26.89 -19.49
C LEU A 165 -8.76 -26.25 -20.02
N LEU A 166 -9.39 -25.37 -19.25
CA LEU A 166 -10.61 -24.67 -19.71
C LEU A 166 -10.32 -23.63 -20.80
N ASP A 167 -9.14 -23.01 -20.81
CA ASP A 167 -8.71 -22.10 -21.87
C ASP A 167 -8.44 -22.88 -23.18
N ASP A 168 -8.06 -24.16 -23.08
CA ASP A 168 -7.95 -25.13 -24.19
C ASP A 168 -9.29 -25.81 -24.55
N ASP A 169 -10.42 -25.16 -24.26
CA ASP A 169 -11.79 -25.62 -24.53
C ASP A 169 -12.16 -26.99 -23.89
N ALA A 170 -11.48 -27.42 -22.83
CA ALA A 170 -11.87 -28.63 -22.11
C ALA A 170 -13.27 -28.46 -21.47
N LEU A 171 -14.09 -29.50 -21.59
CA LEU A 171 -15.41 -29.55 -20.96
C LEU A 171 -15.37 -30.42 -19.71
N VAL A 172 -16.06 -29.97 -18.67
CA VAL A 172 -16.36 -30.81 -17.51
C VAL A 172 -17.09 -32.08 -17.99
N GLY A 173 -16.63 -33.23 -17.50
CA GLY A 173 -17.15 -34.55 -17.79
C GLY A 173 -17.29 -35.37 -16.52
N ALA A 174 -17.54 -36.67 -16.69
CA ALA A 174 -17.68 -37.61 -15.58
C ALA A 174 -16.46 -38.54 -15.54
N TRP A 175 -16.09 -38.96 -14.34
CA TRP A 175 -15.04 -39.93 -14.09
C TRP A 175 -15.59 -41.07 -13.26
N VAL A 176 -15.26 -42.30 -13.65
CA VAL A 176 -15.67 -43.50 -12.95
C VAL A 176 -14.48 -44.09 -12.19
N THR A 177 -14.71 -44.41 -10.92
CA THR A 177 -13.76 -45.12 -10.06
C THR A 177 -14.40 -46.43 -9.62
N PRO A 178 -13.97 -47.58 -10.18
CA PRO A 178 -14.41 -48.89 -9.70
C PRO A 178 -13.90 -49.13 -8.27
N VAL A 179 -14.80 -49.43 -7.34
CA VAL A 179 -14.47 -49.65 -5.91
C VAL A 179 -14.59 -51.14 -5.59
N GLU A 180 -15.79 -51.70 -5.68
CA GLU A 180 -16.09 -53.12 -5.44
C GLU A 180 -17.17 -53.64 -6.41
N PRO A 181 -16.87 -53.79 -7.71
CA PRO A 181 -17.81 -54.38 -8.65
C PRO A 181 -18.12 -55.83 -8.22
N GLU A 182 -19.40 -56.20 -8.17
CA GLU A 182 -19.86 -57.52 -7.74
C GLU A 182 -20.58 -58.25 -8.87
N ILE A 183 -20.43 -59.57 -8.89
CA ILE A 183 -21.14 -60.44 -9.82
C ILE A 183 -21.71 -61.65 -9.09
N GLU A 184 -23.00 -61.88 -9.25
CA GLU A 184 -23.74 -62.99 -8.68
C GLU A 184 -24.14 -63.97 -9.78
N VAL A 185 -23.61 -65.18 -9.67
CA VAL A 185 -23.75 -66.26 -10.65
C VAL A 185 -24.63 -67.35 -10.02
N SER A 186 -25.75 -67.69 -10.67
CA SER A 186 -26.69 -68.70 -10.16
C SER A 186 -26.26 -70.12 -10.51
N ASP A 187 -26.37 -71.06 -9.57
CA ASP A 187 -26.09 -72.47 -9.82
C ASP A 187 -26.88 -73.01 -11.04
N PRO A 188 -26.26 -73.79 -11.95
CA PRO A 188 -24.94 -74.42 -11.87
C PRO A 188 -23.81 -73.63 -12.55
N GLU A 189 -24.00 -72.33 -12.83
CA GLU A 189 -22.97 -71.51 -13.47
C GLU A 189 -21.80 -71.24 -12.50
N GLN A 190 -20.56 -71.23 -13.02
CA GLN A 190 -19.35 -70.94 -12.24
C GLN A 190 -18.61 -69.74 -12.83
N LEU A 191 -18.21 -68.81 -11.97
CA LEU A 191 -17.33 -67.69 -12.33
C LEU A 191 -15.90 -68.20 -12.57
N LEU A 192 -15.39 -67.96 -13.77
CA LEU A 192 -14.08 -68.43 -14.24
C LEU A 192 -13.00 -67.34 -14.15
N ALA A 193 -13.37 -66.08 -14.38
CA ALA A 193 -12.49 -64.93 -14.29
C ALA A 193 -13.28 -63.66 -13.95
N PHE A 194 -12.64 -62.74 -13.21
CA PHE A 194 -13.18 -61.43 -12.85
C PHE A 194 -12.03 -60.43 -12.72
N GLU A 195 -12.05 -59.37 -13.53
CA GLU A 195 -10.99 -58.36 -13.58
C GLU A 195 -11.61 -56.96 -13.50
N ILE A 196 -11.19 -56.17 -12.52
CA ILE A 196 -11.64 -54.80 -12.31
C ILE A 196 -10.83 -53.86 -13.20
N ALA A 197 -11.50 -52.96 -13.90
CA ALA A 197 -10.85 -51.96 -14.74
C ALA A 197 -10.23 -50.83 -13.90
N PRO A 198 -9.17 -50.15 -14.38
CA PRO A 198 -8.67 -48.95 -13.72
C PRO A 198 -9.71 -47.81 -13.81
N PRO A 199 -9.65 -46.79 -12.92
CA PRO A 199 -10.45 -45.58 -13.04
C PRO A 199 -10.22 -44.86 -14.37
N GLY A 200 -11.26 -44.21 -14.90
CA GLY A 200 -11.22 -43.62 -16.24
C GLY A 200 -12.36 -42.65 -16.53
N PRO A 201 -12.26 -41.89 -17.64
CA PRO A 201 -13.30 -40.96 -18.06
C PRO A 201 -14.55 -41.71 -18.54
N LEU A 202 -15.72 -41.15 -18.24
CA LEU A 202 -17.03 -41.66 -18.63
C LEU A 202 -17.65 -40.74 -19.70
N ASP A 203 -17.23 -40.94 -20.96
CA ASP A 203 -17.71 -40.14 -22.10
C ASP A 203 -19.10 -40.61 -22.57
N GLU A 204 -19.26 -41.90 -22.86
CA GLU A 204 -20.54 -42.54 -23.19
C GLU A 204 -20.74 -43.81 -22.36
N GLU A 205 -19.80 -44.75 -22.44
CA GLU A 205 -19.80 -46.01 -21.70
C GLU A 205 -18.38 -46.43 -21.29
N MET A 206 -18.28 -47.05 -20.11
CA MET A 206 -17.03 -47.60 -19.58
C MET A 206 -17.29 -48.95 -18.92
N ALA A 207 -16.49 -49.95 -19.30
CA ALA A 207 -16.48 -51.24 -18.60
C ALA A 207 -15.68 -51.10 -17.29
N VAL A 208 -16.37 -51.24 -16.15
CA VAL A 208 -15.78 -51.16 -14.80
C VAL A 208 -15.23 -52.49 -14.31
N ALA A 209 -15.73 -53.59 -14.88
CA ALA A 209 -15.17 -54.92 -14.69
C ALA A 209 -15.48 -55.82 -15.91
N THR A 210 -14.61 -56.78 -16.16
CA THR A 210 -14.84 -57.86 -17.12
C THR A 210 -14.89 -59.19 -16.40
N TYR A 211 -15.69 -60.12 -16.92
CA TYR A 211 -15.88 -61.42 -16.29
C TYR A 211 -16.06 -62.55 -17.31
N ARG A 212 -15.92 -63.79 -16.84
CA ARG A 212 -16.20 -64.99 -17.63
C ARG A 212 -16.95 -66.03 -16.80
N VAL A 213 -18.04 -66.58 -17.34
CA VAL A 213 -18.86 -67.64 -16.74
C VAL A 213 -18.94 -68.88 -17.64
N ALA A 214 -19.22 -70.05 -17.06
CA ALA A 214 -19.16 -71.34 -17.78
C ALA A 214 -20.31 -71.59 -18.79
N ARG A 215 -21.53 -71.08 -18.55
CA ARG A 215 -22.73 -71.27 -19.41
C ARG A 215 -23.70 -70.08 -19.28
N GLY A 216 -23.43 -68.96 -19.93
CA GLY A 216 -24.17 -67.71 -19.69
C GLY A 216 -25.63 -67.73 -20.13
N LYS A 217 -26.56 -67.63 -19.17
CA LYS A 217 -27.88 -67.05 -19.43
C LYS A 217 -28.38 -66.07 -18.38
N HIS A 218 -27.94 -66.17 -17.12
CA HIS A 218 -28.42 -65.27 -16.07
C HIS A 218 -27.34 -64.93 -15.04
N VAL A 219 -26.75 -63.75 -15.22
CA VAL A 219 -25.80 -63.17 -14.27
C VAL A 219 -26.39 -61.87 -13.74
N ALA A 220 -26.45 -61.73 -12.41
CA ALA A 220 -26.76 -60.45 -11.77
C ALA A 220 -25.44 -59.75 -11.45
N ALA A 221 -25.38 -58.43 -11.61
CA ALA A 221 -24.17 -57.67 -11.39
C ALA A 221 -24.47 -56.36 -10.69
N ARG A 222 -23.50 -55.87 -9.91
CA ARG A 222 -23.46 -54.53 -9.37
C ARG A 222 -22.16 -53.88 -9.81
N THR A 223 -22.24 -52.63 -10.26
CA THR A 223 -21.09 -51.85 -10.71
C THR A 223 -20.10 -51.58 -9.60
N GLY A 224 -20.58 -51.38 -8.36
CA GLY A 224 -19.73 -51.03 -7.21
C GLY A 224 -18.76 -49.90 -7.54
N SER A 225 -19.24 -48.85 -8.22
CA SER A 225 -18.42 -47.77 -8.76
C SER A 225 -18.91 -46.42 -8.25
N TYR A 226 -17.99 -45.47 -8.11
CA TYR A 226 -18.30 -44.07 -7.80
C TYR A 226 -18.13 -43.22 -9.05
N VAL A 227 -19.06 -42.30 -9.30
CA VAL A 227 -19.02 -41.36 -10.42
C VAL A 227 -18.88 -39.94 -9.87
N ASP A 228 -17.89 -39.21 -10.37
CA ASP A 228 -17.61 -37.83 -9.98
C ASP A 228 -17.39 -36.93 -11.21
N LEU A 229 -17.34 -35.61 -10.99
CA LEU A 229 -16.91 -34.66 -12.00
C LEU A 229 -15.40 -34.78 -12.27
N ALA A 230 -15.00 -34.48 -13.51
CA ALA A 230 -13.60 -34.41 -13.91
C ALA A 230 -13.40 -33.55 -15.16
N LEU A 231 -12.16 -33.15 -15.41
CA LEU A 231 -11.74 -32.70 -16.74
C LEU A 231 -11.06 -33.87 -17.48
N PRO A 232 -11.37 -34.11 -18.76
CA PRO A 232 -11.13 -35.37 -19.47
C PRO A 232 -9.67 -35.84 -19.57
N HIS A 233 -8.69 -35.03 -19.17
CA HIS A 233 -7.26 -35.38 -19.18
C HIS A 233 -6.49 -34.97 -17.92
N GLY A 234 -7.15 -34.40 -16.90
CA GLY A 234 -6.48 -33.77 -15.75
C GLY A 234 -6.85 -34.33 -14.37
N PHE A 235 -7.75 -35.32 -14.31
CA PHE A 235 -8.23 -35.86 -13.04
C PHE A 235 -7.97 -37.36 -12.95
N GLN A 236 -6.91 -37.72 -12.23
CA GLN A 236 -6.70 -39.08 -11.73
C GLN A 236 -6.86 -39.03 -10.21
N PRO A 237 -7.98 -39.53 -9.65
CA PRO A 237 -8.16 -39.57 -8.21
C PRO A 237 -7.10 -40.49 -7.59
N THR A 238 -6.46 -40.00 -6.53
CA THR A 238 -5.37 -40.72 -5.85
C THR A 238 -5.92 -41.89 -5.02
N ASP A 239 -7.15 -41.73 -4.51
CA ASP A 239 -7.94 -42.73 -3.79
C ASP A 239 -9.44 -42.39 -3.89
N GLY A 240 -10.29 -43.19 -3.23
CA GLY A 240 -11.74 -42.98 -3.24
C GLY A 240 -12.23 -41.73 -2.52
N ASP A 241 -11.39 -41.06 -1.74
CA ASP A 241 -11.73 -39.82 -1.03
C ASP A 241 -11.24 -38.55 -1.76
N ASP A 242 -10.52 -38.71 -2.88
CA ASP A 242 -9.98 -37.64 -3.72
C ASP A 242 -11.00 -37.23 -4.80
N THR A 243 -12.02 -36.51 -4.37
CA THR A 243 -13.14 -36.07 -5.22
C THR A 243 -12.89 -34.68 -5.82
N PHE A 244 -13.60 -34.37 -6.92
CA PHE A 244 -13.60 -33.05 -7.54
C PHE A 244 -14.01 -31.96 -6.55
N ASP A 245 -15.09 -32.19 -5.79
CA ASP A 245 -15.53 -31.28 -4.74
C ASP A 245 -14.46 -31.05 -3.66
N ARG A 246 -13.74 -32.11 -3.25
CA ARG A 246 -12.67 -31.99 -2.27
C ARG A 246 -11.49 -31.19 -2.81
N ARG A 247 -11.06 -31.44 -4.05
CA ARG A 247 -10.00 -30.65 -4.70
C ARG A 247 -10.42 -29.19 -4.87
N MET A 248 -11.69 -28.94 -5.18
CA MET A 248 -12.24 -27.59 -5.33
C MET A 248 -12.23 -26.86 -3.99
N LYS A 249 -12.73 -27.49 -2.92
CA LYS A 249 -12.66 -26.96 -1.55
C LYS A 249 -11.22 -26.70 -1.10
N ALA A 250 -10.28 -27.58 -1.46
CA ALA A 250 -8.86 -27.40 -1.15
C ALA A 250 -8.28 -26.18 -1.87
N THR A 251 -8.66 -25.96 -3.13
CA THR A 251 -8.25 -24.80 -3.95
C THR A 251 -8.82 -23.50 -3.38
N ILE A 252 -10.13 -23.45 -3.08
CA ILE A 252 -10.77 -22.31 -2.41
C ILE A 252 -10.09 -22.02 -1.07
N ALA A 253 -9.80 -23.05 -0.27
CA ALA A 253 -9.12 -22.89 1.01
C ALA A 253 -7.68 -22.37 0.86
N ALA A 254 -6.96 -22.77 -0.20
CA ALA A 254 -5.63 -22.26 -0.51
C ALA A 254 -5.67 -20.76 -0.85
N VAL A 255 -6.58 -20.33 -1.73
CA VAL A 255 -6.76 -18.90 -2.07
C VAL A 255 -7.20 -18.10 -0.86
N THR A 256 -8.13 -18.62 -0.05
CA THR A 256 -8.58 -17.99 1.20
C THR A 256 -7.41 -17.76 2.16
N LEU A 257 -6.57 -18.78 2.37
CA LEU A 257 -5.42 -18.70 3.24
C LEU A 257 -4.38 -17.71 2.71
N PHE A 258 -4.16 -17.69 1.39
CA PHE A 258 -3.27 -16.75 0.74
C PHE A 258 -3.74 -15.30 0.93
N ALA A 259 -5.04 -15.04 0.72
CA ALA A 259 -5.67 -13.74 0.95
C ALA A 259 -5.58 -13.31 2.43
N GLN A 260 -5.75 -14.24 3.37
CA GLN A 260 -5.55 -13.98 4.80
C GLN A 260 -4.10 -13.62 5.13
N CYS A 261 -3.11 -14.27 4.52
CA CYS A 261 -1.71 -13.89 4.66
C CYS A 261 -1.46 -12.47 4.15
N PHE A 262 -2.04 -12.09 2.99
CA PHE A 262 -2.00 -10.72 2.48
C PHE A 262 -2.57 -9.71 3.47
N ALA A 263 -3.78 -9.97 3.99
CA ALA A 263 -4.44 -9.14 5.00
C ALA A 263 -3.63 -9.02 6.29
N ASN A 264 -3.02 -10.11 6.75
CA ASN A 264 -2.18 -10.10 7.94
C ASN A 264 -0.92 -9.25 7.74
N LEU A 265 -0.25 -9.36 6.58
CA LEU A 265 0.90 -8.53 6.26
C LEU A 265 0.51 -7.05 6.17
N MET A 266 -0.61 -6.75 5.52
CA MET A 266 -1.13 -5.38 5.42
C MET A 266 -1.48 -4.80 6.80
N SER A 267 -2.05 -5.60 7.70
CA SER A 267 -2.40 -5.16 9.06
C SER A 267 -1.17 -4.74 9.89
N GLN A 268 0.02 -5.28 9.59
CA GLN A 268 1.26 -4.93 10.29
C GLN A 268 1.82 -3.58 9.86
N VAL A 269 1.46 -3.14 8.65
CA VAL A 269 1.85 -1.85 8.08
C VAL A 269 0.80 -0.76 8.39
N GLY A 270 -0.40 -1.17 8.80
CA GLY A 270 -1.51 -0.29 9.16
C GLY A 270 -2.26 0.24 7.93
N PRO A 271 -3.56 0.59 8.04
CA PRO A 271 -4.33 1.14 6.92
C PRO A 271 -3.73 2.48 6.47
N ILE A 272 -2.92 2.44 5.42
CA ILE A 272 -2.51 3.63 4.68
C ILE A 272 -3.73 4.01 3.85
N ARG A 273 -4.37 5.15 4.20
CA ARG A 273 -5.55 5.61 3.45
C ARG A 273 -5.14 5.90 2.01
N ARG A 274 -6.00 5.53 1.05
CA ARG A 274 -5.92 5.99 -0.34
C ARG A 274 -5.64 7.49 -0.35
N VAL A 275 -4.54 7.91 -0.98
CA VAL A 275 -4.10 9.33 -1.02
C VAL A 275 -5.06 10.20 -1.85
N SER A 276 -6.07 9.66 -2.53
CA SER A 276 -7.06 10.47 -3.23
C SER A 276 -8.39 9.74 -3.38
N ASP A 277 -9.45 10.41 -2.91
CA ASP A 277 -10.76 10.60 -3.59
C ASP A 277 -11.79 11.26 -2.65
N ALA A 278 -11.48 11.36 -1.35
CA ALA A 278 -12.23 12.25 -0.48
C ALA A 278 -11.92 13.69 -0.89
N LYS A 279 -12.82 14.32 -1.66
CA LYS A 279 -12.96 15.78 -1.62
C LYS A 279 -13.04 16.13 -0.13
N HIS A 280 -11.97 16.71 0.41
CA HIS A 280 -12.07 17.31 1.72
C HIS A 280 -13.12 18.41 1.58
N PRO A 281 -14.24 18.35 2.31
CA PRO A 281 -15.23 19.42 2.25
C PRO A 281 -14.50 20.73 2.58
N ASP A 282 -14.86 21.80 1.87
CA ASP A 282 -14.21 23.12 1.97
C ASP A 282 -13.87 23.43 3.43
N THR A 283 -12.57 23.49 3.71
CA THR A 283 -12.02 23.47 5.08
C THR A 283 -12.28 24.78 5.81
N TRP A 284 -12.66 25.83 5.08
CA TRP A 284 -12.99 27.15 5.60
C TRP A 284 -14.32 27.59 5.01
N ILE A 285 -15.29 27.87 5.89
CA ILE A 285 -16.61 28.35 5.53
C ILE A 285 -16.76 29.74 6.14
N ALA A 286 -17.20 30.74 5.38
CA ALA A 286 -17.47 32.06 5.95
C ALA A 286 -18.45 31.91 7.14
N ALA A 287 -18.15 32.55 8.28
CA ALA A 287 -18.93 32.42 9.51
C ALA A 287 -20.41 32.82 9.35
N GLU A 288 -20.73 33.60 8.32
CA GLU A 288 -22.10 34.00 7.99
C GLU A 288 -22.88 32.92 7.21
N GLN A 289 -22.18 31.96 6.60
CA GLN A 289 -22.71 30.92 5.70
C GLN A 289 -22.75 29.54 6.34
N THR A 290 -22.19 29.40 7.54
CA THR A 290 -22.13 28.13 8.29
C THR A 290 -23.51 27.78 8.85
N PRO A 291 -23.83 26.46 8.97
CA PRO A 291 -25.03 26.00 9.66
C PRO A 291 -25.09 26.48 11.12
N GLN A 292 -23.92 26.73 11.73
CA GLN A 292 -23.80 27.29 13.06
C GLN A 292 -24.16 28.79 13.00
N ARG A 293 -25.30 29.16 13.59
CA ARG A 293 -25.77 30.56 13.59
C ARG A 293 -25.03 31.38 14.64
N TRP A 294 -23.83 31.85 14.30
CA TRP A 294 -23.08 32.78 15.15
C TRP A 294 -23.84 34.09 15.34
N SER A 295 -23.90 34.58 16.57
CA SER A 295 -24.46 35.91 16.83
C SER A 295 -23.49 36.99 16.34
N ARG A 296 -24.03 38.14 15.92
CA ARG A 296 -23.21 39.28 15.50
C ARG A 296 -22.32 39.79 16.65
N GLU A 297 -22.78 39.66 17.88
CA GLU A 297 -22.01 40.02 19.08
C GLU A 297 -20.78 39.12 19.29
N GLU A 298 -20.91 37.81 19.08
CA GLU A 298 -19.80 36.85 19.15
C GLU A 298 -18.75 37.12 18.06
N LEU A 299 -19.20 37.35 16.83
CA LEU A 299 -18.32 37.66 15.70
C LEU A 299 -17.62 39.01 15.89
N ASP A 300 -18.34 40.03 16.36
CA ASP A 300 -17.78 41.34 16.68
C ASP A 300 -16.79 41.26 17.86
N ALA A 301 -17.05 40.40 18.85
CA ALA A 301 -16.14 40.17 19.98
C ALA A 301 -14.85 39.46 19.52
N LEU A 302 -14.98 38.47 18.64
CA LEU A 302 -13.84 37.78 18.03
C LEU A 302 -12.99 38.74 17.19
N ALA A 303 -13.61 39.57 16.34
CA ALA A 303 -12.91 40.54 15.51
C ALA A 303 -12.17 41.61 16.32
N ARG A 304 -12.66 41.92 17.54
CA ARG A 304 -12.00 42.84 18.49
C ARG A 304 -10.96 42.16 19.38
N SER A 305 -10.87 40.83 19.37
CA SER A 305 -9.88 40.11 20.17
C SER A 305 -8.47 40.35 19.63
N GLU A 306 -7.48 40.44 20.51
CA GLU A 306 -6.07 40.62 20.11
C GLU A 306 -5.57 39.48 19.22
N LEU A 307 -6.13 38.29 19.39
CA LEU A 307 -5.75 37.10 18.65
C LEU A 307 -6.55 36.90 17.35
N GLY A 308 -7.73 37.52 17.21
CA GLY A 308 -8.63 37.29 16.09
C GLY A 308 -9.04 35.82 15.92
N VAL A 309 -8.82 34.98 16.94
CA VAL A 309 -8.96 33.52 16.93
C VAL A 309 -9.91 33.08 18.03
N GLY A 310 -10.82 32.17 17.69
CA GLY A 310 -11.81 31.62 18.61
C GLY A 310 -11.90 30.11 18.48
N LEU A 311 -12.02 29.42 19.61
CA LEU A 311 -12.13 27.97 19.65
C LEU A 311 -13.40 27.58 20.39
N VAL A 312 -14.32 26.92 19.68
CA VAL A 312 -15.60 26.49 20.22
C VAL A 312 -15.62 24.97 20.28
N HIS A 313 -15.82 24.45 21.49
CA HIS A 313 -15.96 23.01 21.73
C HIS A 313 -17.41 22.61 21.43
N GLY A 314 -17.63 21.95 20.30
CA GLY A 314 -18.90 21.32 19.99
C GLY A 314 -19.06 19.97 20.69
N THR A 315 -20.23 19.33 20.56
CA THR A 315 -20.51 18.02 21.16
C THR A 315 -19.71 16.87 20.54
N GLN A 316 -19.20 17.03 19.31
CA GLN A 316 -18.44 15.99 18.59
C GLN A 316 -17.22 16.53 17.82
N GLU A 317 -17.13 17.85 17.62
CA GLU A 317 -16.09 18.49 16.80
C GLU A 317 -15.57 19.74 17.51
N LEU A 318 -14.34 20.11 17.19
CA LEU A 318 -13.75 21.36 17.62
C LEU A 318 -13.88 22.36 16.47
N ILE A 319 -14.51 23.50 16.72
CA ILE A 319 -14.73 24.54 15.73
C ILE A 319 -13.71 25.66 15.97
N PHE A 320 -12.95 25.98 14.93
CA PHE A 320 -11.97 27.05 14.92
C PHE A 320 -12.52 28.21 14.10
N LEU A 321 -12.52 29.42 14.69
CA LEU A 321 -12.90 30.66 14.03
C LEU A 321 -11.66 31.53 13.86
N LEU A 322 -11.49 32.05 12.66
CA LEU A 322 -10.36 32.90 12.29
C LEU A 322 -10.85 34.20 11.68
N THR A 323 -10.38 35.32 12.23
CA THR A 323 -10.55 36.64 11.64
C THR A 323 -9.46 36.90 10.62
N THR A 324 -9.85 37.25 9.41
CA THR A 324 -8.96 37.64 8.30
C THR A 324 -9.43 38.98 7.73
N PRO A 325 -8.62 39.64 6.87
CA PRO A 325 -9.08 40.83 6.14
C PRO A 325 -10.34 40.61 5.31
N ASP A 326 -10.58 39.38 4.85
CA ASP A 326 -11.71 39.00 4.00
C ASP A 326 -12.95 38.57 4.80
N GLY A 327 -12.87 38.58 6.14
CA GLY A 327 -13.97 38.22 7.04
C GLY A 327 -13.57 37.16 8.06
N ILE A 328 -14.58 36.66 8.79
CA ILE A 328 -14.40 35.59 9.78
C ILE A 328 -14.74 34.26 9.11
N PHE A 329 -13.85 33.29 9.23
CA PHE A 329 -13.98 31.96 8.67
C PHE A 329 -14.03 30.89 9.76
N GLU A 330 -14.90 29.90 9.56
CA GLU A 330 -15.08 28.71 10.40
C GLU A 330 -14.35 27.51 9.76
N ARG A 331 -13.58 26.79 10.57
CA ARG A 331 -13.05 25.47 10.25
C ARG A 331 -13.44 24.46 11.30
N ARG A 332 -13.85 23.27 10.85
CA ARG A 332 -14.15 22.15 11.73
C ARG A 332 -12.96 21.20 11.80
N ILE A 333 -12.53 20.92 13.01
CA ILE A 333 -11.50 19.93 13.31
C ILE A 333 -12.23 18.68 13.83
N PRO A 334 -12.18 17.57 13.09
CA PRO A 334 -12.89 16.36 13.45
C PRO A 334 -12.30 15.76 14.75
N PRO A 335 -13.05 14.87 15.43
CA PRO A 335 -12.48 14.05 16.50
C PRO A 335 -11.40 13.11 15.94
N ALA A 336 -10.60 12.52 16.83
CA ALA A 336 -9.62 11.53 16.43
C ALA A 336 -10.30 10.33 15.73
N THR A 337 -9.66 9.80 14.68
CA THR A 337 -10.20 8.69 13.88
C THR A 337 -10.64 7.52 14.78
N PRO A 338 -11.78 6.86 14.54
CA PRO A 338 -12.19 5.72 15.37
C PRO A 338 -11.12 4.62 15.41
N LEU A 339 -10.93 4.02 16.59
CA LEU A 339 -10.00 2.88 16.74
C LEU A 339 -10.61 1.62 16.13
N ASN A 340 -9.77 0.73 15.60
CA ASN A 340 -10.20 -0.58 15.14
C ASN A 340 -10.74 -1.39 16.33
N PRO A 341 -12.05 -1.76 16.34
CA PRO A 341 -12.65 -2.48 17.46
C PRO A 341 -12.16 -3.93 17.61
N ASN A 342 -11.53 -4.48 16.57
CA ASN A 342 -11.01 -5.86 16.57
C ASN A 342 -9.60 -5.97 17.19
N VAL A 343 -8.97 -4.84 17.53
CA VAL A 343 -7.62 -4.78 18.11
C VAL A 343 -7.70 -4.28 19.55
N ILE A 344 -6.79 -4.74 20.41
CA ILE A 344 -6.71 -4.26 21.79
C ILE A 344 -6.53 -2.73 21.77
N SER A 345 -7.39 -2.01 22.50
CA SER A 345 -7.51 -0.53 22.48
C SER A 345 -6.16 0.22 22.54
N GLY A 346 -5.20 -0.24 23.36
CA GLY A 346 -3.85 0.34 23.42
C GLY A 346 -3.09 0.23 22.10
N THR A 347 -2.99 -0.99 21.56
CA THR A 347 -2.36 -1.27 20.27
C THR A 347 -3.10 -0.58 19.12
N ALA A 348 -4.43 -0.52 19.16
CA ALA A 348 -5.22 0.19 18.17
C ALA A 348 -4.90 1.69 18.15
N ALA A 349 -4.69 2.31 19.32
CA ALA A 349 -4.31 3.72 19.43
C ALA A 349 -2.87 3.98 18.92
N GLU A 350 -1.94 3.06 19.17
CA GLU A 350 -0.58 3.09 18.62
C GLU A 350 -0.62 3.02 17.09
N MET A 351 -1.32 2.04 16.53
CA MET A 351 -1.50 1.90 15.08
C MET A 351 -2.14 3.15 14.48
N ALA A 352 -3.22 3.68 15.07
CA ALA A 352 -3.86 4.90 14.58
C ALA A 352 -2.91 6.11 14.55
N THR A 353 -2.05 6.24 15.57
CA THR A 353 -1.03 7.30 15.65
C THR A 353 0.00 7.17 14.52
N HIS A 354 0.49 5.95 14.26
CA HIS A 354 1.42 5.68 13.15
C HIS A 354 0.77 5.91 11.79
N ASN A 355 -0.47 5.46 11.60
CA ASN A 355 -1.20 5.61 10.35
C ASN A 355 -1.42 7.07 9.99
N ALA A 356 -1.70 7.94 10.98
CA ALA A 356 -1.82 9.37 10.75
C ALA A 356 -0.52 9.97 10.16
N ALA A 357 0.64 9.54 10.70
CA ALA A 357 1.94 9.98 10.21
C ALA A 357 2.28 9.39 8.83
N ALA A 358 1.99 8.11 8.60
CA ALA A 358 2.26 7.42 7.34
C ALA A 358 1.37 7.93 6.19
N THR A 359 0.09 8.19 6.48
CA THR A 359 -0.91 8.63 5.49
C THR A 359 -0.53 9.99 4.91
N TRP A 360 -0.34 11.00 5.76
CA TRP A 360 -0.12 12.37 5.32
C TRP A 360 1.34 12.77 5.14
N GLY A 361 2.26 11.99 5.72
CA GLY A 361 3.69 12.20 5.68
C GLY A 361 4.38 11.34 4.62
N LEU A 362 4.80 10.14 5.01
CA LEU A 362 5.15 8.95 4.20
C LEU A 362 5.31 7.76 5.16
N PRO A 363 4.98 6.52 4.76
CA PRO A 363 5.26 5.32 5.58
C PRO A 363 6.76 5.11 5.86
N ASP A 364 7.63 5.55 4.94
CA ASP A 364 9.09 5.42 5.01
C ASP A 364 9.69 6.12 6.24
N PHE A 365 9.04 7.18 6.74
CA PHE A 365 9.48 7.93 7.91
C PHE A 365 9.02 7.32 9.23
N VAL A 366 8.11 6.34 9.22
CA VAL A 366 7.55 5.74 10.44
C VAL A 366 8.28 4.44 10.73
N LEU A 367 9.03 4.38 11.83
CA LEU A 367 9.71 3.17 12.27
C LEU A 367 8.89 2.46 13.34
N LEU A 368 8.53 1.21 13.07
CA LEU A 368 7.66 0.39 13.91
C LEU A 368 8.36 -0.05 15.20
N PRO A 369 7.61 -0.34 16.27
CA PRO A 369 8.16 -0.87 17.52
C PRO A 369 9.02 -2.11 17.29
N LYS A 370 10.27 -2.06 17.79
CA LYS A 370 11.13 -3.25 17.84
C LYS A 370 11.12 -3.84 19.24
N ALA A 371 10.67 -5.09 19.35
CA ALA A 371 10.78 -5.88 20.57
C ALA A 371 12.20 -6.47 20.69
N ASP A 372 12.95 -6.05 21.70
CA ASP A 372 14.23 -6.70 22.04
C ASP A 372 14.05 -7.76 23.13
N HIS A 373 14.68 -8.91 22.90
CA HIS A 373 14.73 -10.03 23.81
C HIS A 373 15.91 -9.88 24.77
N ALA A 374 15.70 -9.15 25.86
CA ALA A 374 16.69 -9.01 26.94
C ALA A 374 16.19 -9.69 28.23
N GLY A 375 16.44 -11.00 28.36
CA GLY A 375 16.02 -11.81 29.51
C GLY A 375 14.57 -12.31 29.44
N SER A 376 13.92 -12.59 30.58
CA SER A 376 12.55 -13.15 30.64
C SER A 376 11.43 -12.13 30.40
N ARG A 377 11.74 -10.90 29.95
CA ARG A 377 10.73 -9.88 29.60
C ARG A 377 11.05 -9.26 28.24
N ASN A 378 10.05 -9.18 27.38
CA ASN A 378 10.10 -8.37 26.17
C ASN A 378 10.26 -6.89 26.57
N ARG A 379 11.28 -6.21 26.04
CA ARG A 379 11.44 -4.77 26.17
C ARG A 379 11.44 -4.16 24.78
N GLU A 380 10.35 -3.49 24.45
CA GLU A 380 10.26 -2.65 23.27
C GLU A 380 11.11 -1.39 23.45
N ILE A 381 11.75 -0.94 22.37
CA ILE A 381 12.61 0.25 22.35
C ILE A 381 11.77 1.53 22.52
N SER A 382 10.62 1.61 21.87
CA SER A 382 9.58 2.64 21.99
C SER A 382 8.28 2.15 21.36
N ASP A 383 7.19 2.88 21.59
CA ASP A 383 5.88 2.66 20.96
C ASP A 383 5.91 3.06 19.46
N GLY A 384 7.02 3.64 18.98
CA GLY A 384 7.33 3.96 17.58
C GLY A 384 8.37 5.08 17.46
N LEU A 385 8.91 5.31 16.28
CA LEU A 385 9.71 6.49 15.94
C LEU A 385 9.20 7.12 14.65
N VAL A 386 9.34 8.44 14.51
CA VAL A 386 9.16 9.13 13.23
C VAL A 386 10.46 9.84 12.89
N LEU A 387 11.07 9.53 11.75
CA LEU A 387 12.41 10.00 11.36
C LEU A 387 12.36 10.63 9.97
N ALA A 388 12.80 11.88 9.83
CA ALA A 388 12.96 12.53 8.53
C ALA A 388 14.29 13.30 8.48
N GLY A 389 15.30 12.65 7.91
CA GLY A 389 16.66 13.16 7.79
C GLY A 389 17.34 13.30 9.16
N ASP A 390 17.76 14.52 9.48
CA ASP A 390 18.52 14.86 10.69
C ASP A 390 17.65 15.10 11.95
N ARG A 391 16.32 14.96 11.86
CA ARG A 391 15.40 15.13 13.00
C ARG A 391 14.45 13.96 13.17
N GLY A 392 14.09 13.68 14.41
CA GLY A 392 13.20 12.58 14.74
C GLY A 392 12.33 12.80 15.97
N ILE A 393 11.23 12.08 16.01
CA ILE A 393 10.29 12.01 17.13
C ILE A 393 10.38 10.62 17.75
N VAL A 394 10.53 10.57 19.08
CA VAL A 394 10.27 9.35 19.85
C VAL A 394 8.83 9.37 20.33
N LEU A 395 8.05 8.37 19.93
CA LEU A 395 6.63 8.27 20.26
C LEU A 395 6.39 7.45 21.54
N GLN A 396 5.45 7.93 22.33
CA GLN A 396 4.80 7.16 23.39
C GLN A 396 3.30 7.41 23.35
N VAL A 397 2.51 6.35 23.21
CA VAL A 397 1.06 6.43 23.14
C VAL A 397 0.47 5.91 24.43
N LYS A 398 -0.52 6.63 24.97
CA LYS A 398 -1.19 6.27 26.23
C LYS A 398 -2.70 6.36 26.03
N ASN A 399 -3.34 5.19 25.95
CA ASN A 399 -4.77 5.05 25.75
C ASN A 399 -5.53 4.92 27.07
N ARG A 400 -6.68 5.59 27.14
CA ARG A 400 -7.71 5.45 28.18
C ARG A 400 -8.95 4.81 27.54
N ALA A 401 -9.18 3.51 27.81
CA ALA A 401 -10.32 2.80 27.22
C ALA A 401 -11.70 3.36 27.60
N ALA A 402 -11.85 3.90 28.82
CA ALA A 402 -13.09 4.51 29.28
C ALA A 402 -12.81 5.62 30.30
N ALA A 403 -13.55 6.74 30.19
CA ALA A 403 -13.54 7.81 31.18
C ALA A 403 -14.41 7.43 32.40
N THR A 404 -13.98 7.86 33.58
CA THR A 404 -14.70 7.62 34.85
C THR A 404 -15.71 8.71 35.20
N GLY A 405 -15.74 9.81 34.44
CA GLY A 405 -16.55 11.00 34.71
C GLY A 405 -16.05 11.85 35.88
N ASP A 406 -14.97 11.43 36.54
CA ASP A 406 -14.33 12.13 37.66
C ASP A 406 -13.10 12.91 37.16
N VAL A 407 -13.24 14.22 37.10
CA VAL A 407 -12.21 15.14 36.57
C VAL A 407 -10.87 15.02 37.28
N ASP A 408 -10.87 14.85 38.60
CA ASP A 408 -9.63 14.76 39.40
C ASP A 408 -8.91 13.43 39.14
N LYS A 409 -9.69 12.34 39.00
CA LYS A 409 -9.13 11.03 38.63
C LYS A 409 -8.55 11.03 37.23
N GLU A 410 -9.25 11.62 36.25
CA GLU A 410 -8.73 11.68 34.88
C GLU A 410 -7.50 12.57 34.79
N THR A 411 -7.50 13.73 35.47
CA THR A 411 -6.32 14.60 35.58
C THR A 411 -5.12 13.86 36.17
N SER A 412 -5.31 13.19 37.30
CA SER A 412 -4.25 12.40 37.95
C SER A 412 -3.75 11.24 37.08
N TRP A 413 -4.65 10.62 36.31
CA TRP A 413 -4.29 9.57 35.37
C TRP A 413 -3.43 10.10 34.24
N ILE A 414 -3.83 11.22 33.61
CA ILE A 414 -3.09 11.88 32.53
C ILE A 414 -1.69 12.25 33.03
N ASP A 415 -1.58 13.00 34.13
CA ASP A 415 -0.30 13.44 34.70
C ASP A 415 0.63 12.26 34.96
N LYS A 416 0.11 11.19 35.58
CA LYS A 416 0.89 9.99 35.86
C LYS A 416 1.39 9.32 34.58
N LYS A 417 0.54 9.22 33.55
CA LYS A 417 0.87 8.55 32.28
C LYS A 417 1.83 9.37 31.44
N VAL A 418 1.67 10.69 31.38
CA VAL A 418 2.58 11.58 30.68
C VAL A 418 3.95 11.57 31.36
N ALA A 419 4.02 11.66 32.69
CA ALA A 419 5.29 11.57 33.43
C ALA A 419 5.99 10.20 33.27
N GLN A 420 5.23 9.12 33.08
CA GLN A 420 5.79 7.81 32.75
C GLN A 420 6.34 7.79 31.33
N ALA A 421 5.56 8.25 30.35
CA ALA A 421 5.92 8.30 28.94
C ALA A 421 7.15 9.18 28.70
N ALA A 422 7.22 10.36 29.32
CA ALA A 422 8.39 11.24 29.24
C ALA A 422 9.67 10.53 29.73
N ARG A 423 9.62 9.77 30.83
CA ARG A 423 10.78 8.99 31.30
C ARG A 423 11.18 7.89 30.31
N GLN A 424 10.21 7.25 29.66
CA GLN A 424 10.48 6.23 28.63
C GLN A 424 11.18 6.86 27.42
N ILE A 425 10.68 7.99 26.92
CA ILE A 425 11.28 8.77 25.82
C ILE A 425 12.76 9.07 26.09
N HIS A 426 13.07 9.65 27.25
CA HIS A 426 14.46 9.95 27.61
C HIS A 426 15.34 8.70 27.65
N GLY A 427 14.80 7.58 28.15
CA GLY A 427 15.46 6.29 28.15
C GLY A 427 15.74 5.76 26.74
N THR A 428 14.77 5.90 25.84
CA THR A 428 14.87 5.51 24.42
C THR A 428 15.90 6.35 23.69
N VAL A 429 15.86 7.69 23.77
CA VAL A 429 16.84 8.57 23.11
C VAL A 429 18.26 8.22 23.56
N ARG A 430 18.48 8.10 24.88
CA ARG A 430 19.79 7.69 25.41
C ARG A 430 20.26 6.34 24.84
N ARG A 431 19.35 5.39 24.65
CA ARG A 431 19.66 4.09 24.07
C ARG A 431 20.01 4.20 22.58
N LEU A 432 19.22 4.95 21.81
CA LEU A 432 19.45 5.19 20.38
C LEU A 432 20.76 5.94 20.13
N CYS A 433 21.15 6.89 20.99
CA CYS A 433 22.44 7.58 20.87
C CYS A 433 23.64 6.71 21.27
N ALA A 434 23.44 5.62 22.03
CA ALA A 434 24.54 4.79 22.52
C ALA A 434 25.01 3.75 21.49
N SER A 435 24.13 3.32 20.58
CA SER A 435 24.45 2.28 19.59
C SER A 435 23.56 2.42 18.36
N ARG A 436 24.07 1.97 17.22
CA ARG A 436 23.27 1.81 15.99
C ARG A 436 22.16 0.79 16.24
N VAL A 437 20.94 1.10 15.81
CA VAL A 437 19.78 0.21 15.97
C VAL A 437 19.13 0.01 14.62
N GLU A 438 19.00 -1.24 14.21
CA GLU A 438 18.23 -1.61 13.03
C GLU A 438 16.73 -1.66 13.39
N MET A 439 15.89 -0.98 12.62
CA MET A 439 14.44 -0.94 12.80
C MET A 439 13.71 -1.10 11.46
N THR A 440 12.46 -1.52 11.49
CA THR A 440 11.64 -1.68 10.27
C THR A 440 10.77 -0.45 10.07
N ASN A 441 10.76 0.12 8.87
CA ASN A 441 9.87 1.23 8.53
C ASN A 441 8.46 0.77 8.13
N GLY A 442 7.56 1.73 7.89
CA GLY A 442 6.18 1.48 7.43
C GLY A 442 6.08 0.92 6.00
N ARG A 443 7.19 0.56 5.34
CA ARG A 443 7.20 -0.21 4.10
C ARG A 443 7.85 -1.58 4.25
N ASP A 444 8.01 -2.04 5.49
CA ASP A 444 8.65 -3.31 5.80
C ASP A 444 10.12 -3.39 5.32
N ARG A 445 10.84 -2.25 5.40
CA ARG A 445 12.27 -2.17 5.06
C ARG A 445 13.11 -1.90 6.30
N LEU A 446 14.28 -2.54 6.35
CA LEU A 446 15.25 -2.36 7.42
C LEU A 446 16.00 -1.03 7.26
N VAL A 447 16.02 -0.25 8.33
CA VAL A 447 16.66 1.06 8.42
C VAL A 447 17.65 1.05 9.58
N GLN A 448 18.90 1.43 9.30
CA GLN A 448 19.92 1.60 10.32
C GLN A 448 19.79 2.99 10.95
N VAL A 449 19.35 3.06 12.21
CA VAL A 449 19.19 4.31 12.96
C VAL A 449 20.48 4.62 13.71
N HIS A 450 21.02 5.81 13.48
CA HIS A 450 22.18 6.35 14.21
C HIS A 450 21.72 7.48 15.12
N GLY A 451 21.25 7.15 16.32
CA GLY A 451 20.57 8.14 17.18
C GLY A 451 21.43 9.33 17.59
N SER A 452 22.75 9.27 17.47
CA SER A 452 23.66 10.39 17.76
C SER A 452 23.70 11.47 16.66
N THR A 453 23.23 11.16 15.45
CA THR A 453 23.19 12.12 14.32
C THR A 453 21.82 12.75 14.14
N ILE A 454 20.87 12.44 15.04
CA ILE A 454 19.47 12.85 14.95
C ILE A 454 19.18 13.80 16.11
N ASP A 455 18.64 14.98 15.81
CA ASP A 455 18.05 15.86 16.81
C ASP A 455 16.66 15.34 17.19
N TRP A 456 16.48 14.99 18.47
CA TRP A 456 15.30 14.29 18.96
C TRP A 456 14.33 15.20 19.72
N VAL A 457 13.05 15.07 19.41
CA VAL A 457 11.93 15.51 20.26
C VAL A 457 11.11 14.30 20.70
N GLY A 458 10.55 14.36 21.91
CA GLY A 458 9.59 13.38 22.40
C GLY A 458 8.17 13.84 22.13
N ALA A 459 7.29 12.92 21.72
CA ALA A 459 5.86 13.18 21.70
C ALA A 459 5.11 12.12 22.52
N VAL A 460 4.31 12.61 23.48
CA VAL A 460 3.38 11.80 24.25
C VAL A 460 1.98 12.01 23.67
N ILE A 461 1.45 10.97 23.05
CA ILE A 461 0.12 10.98 22.45
C ILE A 461 -0.86 10.37 23.44
N VAL A 462 -1.81 11.18 23.90
CA VAL A 462 -2.87 10.76 24.81
C VAL A 462 -4.14 10.51 24.00
N ASP A 463 -4.56 9.25 23.98
CA ASP A 463 -5.84 8.86 23.39
C ASP A 463 -6.85 8.69 24.53
N HIS A 464 -7.73 9.69 24.67
CA HIS A 464 -8.68 9.78 25.77
C HIS A 464 -10.06 10.18 25.23
N PRO A 465 -11.13 9.44 25.57
CA PRO A 465 -12.46 9.68 25.00
C PRO A 465 -13.09 11.01 25.48
N ASP A 466 -12.79 11.43 26.70
CA ASP A 466 -13.35 12.66 27.30
C ASP A 466 -12.32 13.37 28.22
N PRO A 467 -11.28 14.00 27.67
CA PRO A 467 -10.21 14.59 28.47
C PRO A 467 -10.69 15.85 29.22
N PRO A 468 -10.30 16.08 30.48
CA PRO A 468 -10.67 17.27 31.23
C PRO A 468 -10.37 18.58 30.49
N SER A 469 -11.37 19.45 30.38
CA SER A 469 -11.21 20.75 29.73
C SER A 469 -10.28 21.67 30.52
N GLY A 470 -9.31 22.30 29.86
CA GLY A 470 -8.45 23.31 30.49
C GLY A 470 -7.29 22.73 31.30
N LEU A 471 -7.05 21.42 31.23
CA LEU A 471 -5.88 20.80 31.84
C LEU A 471 -4.60 21.35 31.19
N ALA A 472 -3.75 21.98 31.97
CA ALA A 472 -2.45 22.42 31.49
C ALA A 472 -1.51 21.23 31.31
N SER A 473 -0.81 21.17 30.18
CA SER A 473 0.22 20.14 30.01
C SER A 473 1.37 20.45 30.98
N GLN A 474 1.77 19.47 31.79
CA GLN A 474 2.88 19.65 32.70
C GLN A 474 4.22 19.62 31.97
N ASP A 475 5.15 20.45 32.44
CA ASP A 475 6.54 20.39 31.98
C ASP A 475 7.26 19.21 32.64
N HIS A 476 7.71 18.26 31.82
CA HIS A 476 8.44 17.08 32.26
C HIS A 476 9.90 17.06 31.76
N ARG A 477 10.58 18.22 31.78
CA ARG A 477 12.02 18.45 31.51
C ARG A 477 13.03 17.64 32.36
N ARG A 478 12.68 16.48 32.92
CA ARG A 478 13.65 15.59 33.58
C ARG A 478 14.49 14.84 32.54
N GLY A 479 15.34 15.56 31.82
CA GLY A 479 16.31 15.07 30.84
C GLY A 479 16.61 16.11 29.76
N THR A 480 17.44 15.76 28.77
CA THR A 480 17.89 16.68 27.72
C THR A 480 16.93 16.78 26.53
N THR A 481 16.03 15.80 26.38
CA THR A 481 15.09 15.72 25.26
C THR A 481 13.83 16.53 25.58
N ARG A 482 13.43 17.42 24.66
CA ARG A 482 12.16 18.15 24.78
C ARG A 482 10.99 17.21 24.58
N VAL A 483 9.92 17.34 25.36
CA VAL A 483 8.73 16.48 25.25
C VAL A 483 7.47 17.32 25.07
N VAL A 484 6.71 17.03 24.01
CA VAL A 484 5.41 17.63 23.71
C VAL A 484 4.31 16.61 24.05
N THR A 485 3.23 17.07 24.68
CA THR A 485 2.07 16.23 24.98
C THR A 485 0.90 16.69 24.13
N LEU A 486 0.26 15.75 23.43
CA LEU A 486 -0.83 16.00 22.47
C LEU A 486 -1.98 15.04 22.73
N LEU A 487 -3.22 15.46 22.45
CA LEU A 487 -4.28 14.48 22.21
C LEU A 487 -4.07 13.81 20.85
N ARG A 488 -4.57 12.58 20.66
CA ARG A 488 -4.49 11.92 19.34
C ARG A 488 -5.14 12.74 18.22
N ARG A 489 -6.24 13.44 18.52
CA ARG A 489 -6.89 14.39 17.59
C ARG A 489 -5.93 15.49 17.14
N ASP A 490 -5.15 16.04 18.06
CA ASP A 490 -4.22 17.13 17.79
C ASP A 490 -3.06 16.65 16.89
N TRP A 491 -2.59 15.42 17.12
CA TRP A 491 -1.62 14.75 16.25
C TRP A 491 -2.15 14.56 14.83
N GLU A 492 -3.37 14.02 14.69
CA GLU A 492 -4.03 13.86 13.39
C GLU A 492 -4.24 15.22 12.69
N PHE A 493 -4.62 16.26 13.43
CA PHE A 493 -4.75 17.62 12.91
C PHE A 493 -3.44 18.16 12.32
N LEU A 494 -2.30 18.00 13.01
CA LEU A 494 -1.02 18.52 12.49
C LEU A 494 -0.63 17.87 11.17
N PHE A 495 -0.84 16.55 11.04
CA PHE A 495 -0.57 15.82 9.81
C PHE A 495 -1.54 16.19 8.68
N ASP A 496 -2.83 16.34 8.99
CA ASP A 496 -3.83 16.82 8.02
C ASP A 496 -3.55 18.27 7.56
N GLN A 497 -3.10 19.12 8.48
CA GLN A 497 -2.82 20.53 8.23
C GLN A 497 -1.57 20.74 7.38
N LEU A 498 -0.48 20.03 7.68
CA LEU A 498 0.83 20.27 7.06
C LEU A 498 1.13 19.31 5.91
N ARG A 499 0.51 18.12 5.88
CA ARG A 499 0.74 17.04 4.88
C ARG A 499 2.23 16.79 4.59
N SER A 500 3.02 16.79 5.67
CA SER A 500 4.47 16.62 5.64
C SER A 500 4.97 16.15 7.00
N THR A 501 5.67 15.02 7.02
CA THR A 501 6.30 14.53 8.25
C THR A 501 7.38 15.49 8.74
N ARG A 502 8.22 15.98 7.82
CA ARG A 502 9.32 16.87 8.16
C ARG A 502 8.83 18.16 8.79
N GLN A 503 7.73 18.72 8.28
CA GLN A 503 7.15 19.96 8.83
C GLN A 503 6.47 19.74 10.18
N VAL A 504 5.82 18.59 10.39
CA VAL A 504 5.30 18.23 11.72
C VAL A 504 6.45 18.07 12.72
N ILE A 505 7.56 17.43 12.35
CA ILE A 505 8.75 17.34 13.20
C ILE A 505 9.29 18.74 13.50
N ASP A 506 9.46 19.60 12.49
CA ASP A 506 9.98 20.96 12.67
C ASP A 506 9.06 21.81 13.58
N TYR A 507 7.74 21.64 13.46
CA TYR A 507 6.77 22.25 14.37
C TYR A 507 6.96 21.78 15.82
N LEU A 508 7.09 20.47 16.06
CA LEU A 508 7.28 19.94 17.41
C LEU A 508 8.63 20.37 18.03
N HIS A 509 9.68 20.49 17.23
CA HIS A 509 10.96 21.07 17.67
C HIS A 509 10.82 22.56 18.02
N ARG A 510 10.03 23.32 17.25
CA ARG A 510 9.77 24.75 17.46
C ARG A 510 9.02 24.98 18.77
N VAL A 511 7.94 24.25 19.01
CA VAL A 511 7.14 24.43 20.24
C VAL A 511 7.85 23.87 21.47
N GLY A 512 8.57 22.74 21.32
CA GLY A 512 9.59 22.24 22.25
C GLY A 512 9.18 22.05 23.71
N GLY A 513 7.89 22.16 24.04
CA GLY A 513 7.39 22.25 25.40
C GLY A 513 5.88 22.08 25.50
N PRO A 514 5.36 22.00 26.74
CA PRO A 514 3.95 21.71 27.00
C PRO A 514 3.02 22.74 26.36
N CYS A 515 1.91 22.26 25.78
CA CYS A 515 0.83 23.13 25.36
C CYS A 515 0.12 23.68 26.61
N PRO A 516 -0.16 25.00 26.69
CA PRO A 516 -0.83 25.61 27.85
C PRO A 516 -2.16 24.92 28.21
N LYS A 517 -2.81 24.30 27.21
CA LYS A 517 -4.04 23.53 27.36
C LYS A 517 -3.93 22.24 26.55
N LEU A 518 -4.03 21.08 27.21
CA LEU A 518 -4.12 19.80 26.53
C LEU A 518 -5.36 19.78 25.61
N GLY A 519 -5.20 19.38 24.35
CA GLY A 519 -6.26 19.52 23.35
C GLY A 519 -6.33 20.89 22.67
N GLY A 520 -5.45 21.83 23.04
CA GLY A 520 -5.39 23.19 22.49
C GLY A 520 -4.34 23.37 21.39
N GLU A 521 -3.78 22.29 20.84
CA GLU A 521 -2.73 22.41 19.84
C GLU A 521 -3.14 23.16 18.57
N PRO A 522 -4.37 23.01 18.04
CA PRO A 522 -4.80 23.83 16.91
C PRO A 522 -4.73 25.33 17.21
N GLU A 523 -5.13 25.76 18.41
CA GLU A 523 -5.03 27.16 18.85
C GLU A 523 -3.58 27.64 18.84
N ARG A 524 -2.68 26.88 19.49
CA ARG A 524 -1.24 27.17 19.51
C ARG A 524 -0.64 27.20 18.10
N TYR A 525 -1.06 26.30 17.22
CA TYR A 525 -0.63 26.28 15.82
C TYR A 525 -1.01 27.58 15.10
N PHE A 526 -2.27 28.00 15.19
CA PHE A 526 -2.75 29.18 14.49
C PHE A 526 -2.22 30.50 15.06
N GLU A 527 -1.98 30.56 16.37
CA GLU A 527 -1.25 31.68 16.98
C GLU A 527 0.15 31.83 16.36
N LEU A 528 0.89 30.73 16.20
CA LEU A 528 2.21 30.72 15.58
C LEU A 528 2.15 31.01 14.08
N ALA A 529 1.16 30.46 13.36
CA ALA A 529 0.99 30.70 11.93
C ALA A 529 0.64 32.17 11.64
N ARG A 530 -0.16 32.81 12.49
CA ARG A 530 -0.43 34.24 12.40
C ARG A 530 0.82 35.07 12.72
N ALA A 531 1.57 34.69 13.76
CA ALA A 531 2.83 35.36 14.08
C ALA A 531 3.84 35.24 12.93
N ASP A 532 3.88 34.10 12.22
CA ASP A 532 4.72 33.93 11.03
C ASP A 532 4.26 34.79 9.85
N LEU A 533 2.95 35.00 9.70
CA LEU A 533 2.38 35.85 8.66
C LEU A 533 2.66 37.34 8.90
N GLU A 534 2.69 37.74 10.17
CA GLU A 534 2.98 39.12 10.61
C GLU A 534 4.48 39.42 10.70
N ALA A 535 5.33 38.39 10.71
CA ALA A 535 6.78 38.56 10.83
C ALA A 535 7.39 39.15 9.56
N GLU A 536 8.36 40.06 9.73
CA GLU A 536 9.20 40.52 8.63
C GLU A 536 10.13 39.39 8.16
N PRO A 537 10.22 39.12 6.85
CA PRO A 537 11.16 38.15 6.31
C PRO A 537 12.62 38.52 6.64
N ASP A 538 13.42 37.49 6.95
CA ASP A 538 14.87 37.67 7.03
C ASP A 538 15.43 38.17 5.69
N PRO A 539 16.49 39.01 5.70
CA PRO A 539 17.15 39.42 4.48
C PRO A 539 17.73 38.19 3.77
N PRO A 540 17.68 38.16 2.43
CA PRO A 540 18.24 37.05 1.68
C PRO A 540 19.75 36.94 1.89
N ASP A 541 20.28 35.71 1.91
CA ASP A 541 21.72 35.48 1.93
C ASP A 541 22.34 36.05 0.65
N PRO A 542 23.24 37.06 0.74
CA PRO A 542 23.79 37.73 -0.45
C PRO A 542 24.69 36.83 -1.30
N ARG A 543 25.03 35.62 -0.81
CA ARG A 543 25.79 34.61 -1.57
C ARG A 543 24.88 33.78 -2.47
N LEU A 544 23.56 33.89 -2.33
CA LEU A 544 22.61 33.13 -3.14
C LEU A 544 22.03 34.02 -4.24
N ASP A 545 22.28 33.65 -5.49
CA ASP A 545 21.66 34.28 -6.66
C ASP A 545 20.25 33.72 -6.92
N GLY A 546 19.35 34.56 -7.45
CA GLY A 546 18.03 34.15 -7.92
C GLY A 546 16.87 35.04 -7.44
N GLU A 547 15.64 34.59 -7.70
CA GLU A 547 14.44 35.24 -7.16
C GLU A 547 14.27 34.84 -5.69
N HIS A 548 14.21 35.82 -4.80
CA HIS A 548 14.00 35.59 -3.38
C HIS A 548 12.50 35.55 -3.07
N ARG A 549 12.06 34.46 -2.45
CA ARG A 549 10.70 34.30 -1.97
C ARG A 549 10.71 33.95 -0.50
N SER A 550 9.85 34.62 0.26
CA SER A 550 9.57 34.31 1.65
C SER A 550 8.13 33.84 1.78
N ALA A 551 7.90 32.91 2.70
CA ALA A 551 6.59 32.43 3.07
C ALA A 551 6.56 32.15 4.58
N PRO A 552 5.39 32.26 5.24
CA PRO A 552 5.23 31.85 6.63
C PRO A 552 5.71 30.41 6.83
N LEU A 553 6.37 30.14 7.97
CA LEU A 553 6.82 28.78 8.29
C LEU A 553 5.64 27.84 8.49
N LEU A 554 4.58 28.32 9.15
CA LEU A 554 3.31 27.62 9.30
C LEU A 554 2.22 28.30 8.46
N PRO A 555 1.57 27.59 7.53
CA PRO A 555 0.49 28.15 6.74
C PRO A 555 -0.83 28.24 7.54
N MET A 556 -1.58 29.32 7.34
CA MET A 556 -2.96 29.45 7.86
C MET A 556 -3.91 28.50 7.13
N ALA A 557 -3.81 28.42 5.81
CA ALA A 557 -4.57 27.47 5.02
C ALA A 557 -4.00 26.05 5.17
N PRO A 558 -4.83 25.00 5.19
CA PRO A 558 -4.36 23.62 5.06
C PRO A 558 -3.52 23.42 3.80
N ALA A 559 -2.55 22.53 3.88
CA ALA A 559 -1.85 22.05 2.70
C ALA A 559 -2.83 21.50 1.65
N GLY A 560 -2.76 22.01 0.42
CA GLY A 560 -3.68 21.64 -0.67
C GLY A 560 -5.02 22.36 -0.70
N HIS A 561 -5.22 23.39 0.13
CA HIS A 561 -6.39 24.29 0.04
C HIS A 561 -6.48 25.01 -1.33
N ASP A 562 -7.67 25.53 -1.68
CA ASP A 562 -7.99 26.28 -2.93
C ASP A 562 -8.24 25.48 -4.23
N ASN A 563 -8.91 24.32 -4.19
CA ASN A 563 -9.14 23.46 -5.38
C ASN A 563 -7.86 23.00 -6.11
N ASN A 564 -6.69 23.24 -5.52
CA ASN A 564 -5.37 22.89 -6.04
C ASN A 564 -4.77 21.67 -5.33
N ASP A 565 -5.63 20.79 -4.82
CA ASP A 565 -5.23 19.53 -4.17
C ASP A 565 -4.36 18.68 -5.11
N GLN A 566 -4.63 18.72 -6.41
CA GLN A 566 -3.80 18.09 -7.44
C GLN A 566 -2.38 18.69 -7.50
N ALA A 567 -2.27 20.02 -7.44
CA ALA A 567 -0.97 20.72 -7.45
C ALA A 567 -0.18 20.43 -6.17
N HIS A 568 -0.81 20.32 -5.01
CA HIS A 568 -0.10 19.84 -3.82
C HIS A 568 0.25 18.35 -3.91
N GLY A 569 -0.69 17.56 -4.44
CA GLY A 569 -0.62 16.11 -4.55
C GLY A 569 0.56 15.61 -5.38
N ILE A 570 0.99 16.35 -6.42
CA ILE A 570 2.13 15.93 -7.25
C ILE A 570 3.42 15.75 -6.44
N ILE A 571 3.65 16.55 -5.39
CA ILE A 571 4.81 16.37 -4.51
C ILE A 571 4.73 15.02 -3.80
N ARG A 572 3.54 14.66 -3.32
CA ARG A 572 3.31 13.36 -2.69
C ARG A 572 3.47 12.22 -3.72
N ILE A 573 3.03 12.41 -4.96
CA ILE A 573 3.25 11.44 -6.05
C ILE A 573 4.74 11.20 -6.29
N MET A 574 5.52 12.26 -6.43
CA MET A 574 6.98 12.14 -6.61
C MET A 574 7.65 11.41 -5.44
N LEU A 575 7.27 11.75 -4.21
CA LEU A 575 7.77 11.08 -3.00
C LEU A 575 7.42 9.59 -2.99
N GLU A 576 6.20 9.22 -3.40
CA GLU A 576 5.76 7.83 -3.53
C GLU A 576 6.49 7.08 -4.65
N ASP A 577 6.69 7.70 -5.81
CA ASP A 577 7.45 7.10 -6.91
C ASP A 577 8.89 6.79 -6.47
N ILE A 578 9.54 7.75 -5.80
CA ILE A 578 10.90 7.58 -5.25
C ILE A 578 10.92 6.52 -4.14
N ALA A 579 9.92 6.51 -3.26
CA ALA A 579 9.82 5.52 -2.19
C ALA A 579 9.68 4.11 -2.77
N ASN A 580 8.98 3.94 -3.89
CA ASN A 580 8.72 2.65 -4.52
C ASN A 580 9.73 2.26 -5.62
N SER A 581 10.71 3.10 -5.94
CA SER A 581 11.71 2.79 -6.98
C SER A 581 12.77 1.79 -6.50
N THR A 582 13.45 1.15 -7.45
CA THR A 582 14.76 0.56 -7.19
C THR A 582 15.72 1.66 -6.72
N PHE A 583 16.62 1.32 -5.79
CA PHE A 583 17.58 2.26 -5.22
C PHE A 583 18.89 1.52 -4.99
N GLU A 584 19.99 2.08 -5.48
CA GLU A 584 21.31 1.44 -5.47
C GLU A 584 22.06 1.64 -4.13
N GLY A 585 21.59 2.57 -3.29
CA GLY A 585 22.19 2.88 -1.99
C GLY A 585 21.52 2.19 -0.80
N GLU A 586 21.92 2.61 0.40
CA GLU A 586 21.35 2.12 1.66
C GLU A 586 20.00 2.80 1.96
N GLU A 587 19.07 2.12 2.64
CA GLU A 587 17.72 2.66 2.86
C GLU A 587 17.71 3.98 3.66
N HIS A 588 18.73 4.21 4.50
CA HIS A 588 18.87 5.48 5.21
C HIS A 588 19.15 6.67 4.27
N GLU A 589 19.84 6.45 3.15
CA GLU A 589 20.11 7.47 2.14
C GLU A 589 18.82 7.81 1.36
N ARG A 590 18.01 6.79 1.05
CA ARG A 590 16.67 7.00 0.47
C ARG A 590 15.81 7.85 1.39
N ILE A 591 15.78 7.55 2.69
CA ILE A 591 15.03 8.33 3.69
C ILE A 591 15.53 9.77 3.76
N GLU A 592 16.83 10.01 3.64
CA GLU A 592 17.40 11.34 3.63
C GLU A 592 16.99 12.14 2.38
N VAL A 593 16.98 11.51 1.21
CA VAL A 593 16.49 12.10 -0.05
C VAL A 593 15.00 12.45 0.07
N LEU A 594 14.18 11.52 0.54
CA LEU A 594 12.75 11.76 0.78
C LEU A 594 12.55 12.91 1.77
N ALA A 595 13.33 12.95 2.85
CA ALA A 595 13.26 14.03 3.85
C ALA A 595 13.72 15.38 3.28
N ALA A 596 14.68 15.41 2.36
CA ALA A 596 15.12 16.63 1.69
C ALA A 596 14.00 17.23 0.85
N ILE A 597 13.28 16.41 0.08
CA ILE A 597 12.10 16.85 -0.70
C ILE A 597 10.95 17.23 0.23
N ASP A 598 10.66 16.43 1.27
CA ASP A 598 9.60 16.70 2.25
C ASP A 598 9.91 17.96 3.10
N ARG A 599 11.13 18.48 3.09
CA ARG A 599 11.47 19.76 3.74
C ARG A 599 10.98 20.98 2.97
N LEU A 600 10.53 20.83 1.71
CA LEU A 600 10.03 21.95 0.93
C LEU A 600 8.88 22.64 1.67
N PRO A 601 8.95 23.98 1.90
CA PRO A 601 7.91 24.70 2.63
C PRO A 601 6.53 24.47 2.04
N VAL A 602 5.51 24.30 2.90
CA VAL A 602 4.16 23.92 2.48
C VAL A 602 3.61 24.89 1.44
N ALA A 603 3.82 26.20 1.63
CA ALA A 603 3.41 27.24 0.70
C ALA A 603 4.04 27.08 -0.71
N HIS A 604 5.29 26.62 -0.80
CA HIS A 604 5.99 26.44 -2.07
C HIS A 604 5.62 25.14 -2.79
N ARG A 605 5.06 24.15 -2.08
CA ARG A 605 4.64 22.87 -2.69
C ARG A 605 3.52 23.06 -3.70
N THR A 606 2.48 23.82 -3.34
CA THR A 606 1.35 24.08 -4.23
C THR A 606 1.80 24.87 -5.46
N GLU A 607 2.65 25.88 -5.28
CA GLU A 607 3.18 26.66 -6.39
C GLU A 607 4.07 25.82 -7.33
N LEU A 608 5.01 25.05 -6.76
CA LEU A 608 5.87 24.15 -7.52
C LEU A 608 5.04 23.14 -8.30
N GLY A 609 4.07 22.51 -7.64
CA GLY A 609 3.26 21.51 -8.31
C GLY A 609 2.34 22.08 -9.38
N GLY A 610 1.82 23.29 -9.19
CA GLY A 610 1.09 24.01 -10.24
C GLY A 610 1.96 24.28 -11.47
N LEU A 611 3.23 24.66 -11.25
CA LEU A 611 4.21 24.82 -12.33
C LEU A 611 4.48 23.49 -13.04
N LEU A 612 4.79 22.43 -12.29
CA LEU A 612 5.10 21.11 -12.86
C LEU A 612 3.92 20.57 -13.69
N LEU A 613 2.69 20.65 -13.17
CA LEU A 613 1.48 20.24 -13.88
C LEU A 613 1.25 21.06 -15.14
N SER A 614 1.39 22.38 -15.06
CA SER A 614 1.24 23.26 -16.22
C SER A 614 2.24 22.92 -17.32
N GLU A 615 3.49 22.64 -16.97
CA GLU A 615 4.53 22.27 -17.94
C GLU A 615 4.29 20.87 -18.51
N LEU A 616 3.87 19.90 -17.70
CA LEU A 616 3.47 18.56 -18.19
C LEU A 616 2.32 18.64 -19.20
N LEU A 617 1.28 19.43 -18.90
CA LEU A 617 0.14 19.64 -19.80
C LEU A 617 0.55 20.35 -21.09
N THR A 618 1.30 21.45 -20.99
CA THR A 618 1.79 22.21 -22.15
C THR A 618 2.59 21.32 -23.09
N THR A 619 3.41 20.46 -22.52
CA THR A 619 4.29 19.57 -23.26
C THR A 619 3.54 18.42 -23.93
N ARG A 620 2.47 17.93 -23.30
CA ARG A 620 1.57 16.93 -23.87
C ARG A 620 0.75 17.48 -25.03
N ASP A 621 0.24 18.71 -24.91
CA ASP A 621 -0.63 19.34 -25.92
C ASP A 621 0.13 19.89 -27.12
N GLN A 622 1.43 20.15 -26.99
CA GLN A 622 2.29 20.70 -28.04
C GLN A 622 3.53 19.82 -28.28
N PRO A 623 3.34 18.61 -28.86
CA PRO A 623 4.46 17.75 -29.21
C PRO A 623 5.39 18.48 -30.18
N SER A 624 6.67 18.49 -29.85
CA SER A 624 7.75 19.19 -30.56
C SER A 624 8.74 18.15 -31.07
N GLU A 625 9.33 18.36 -32.25
CA GLU A 625 10.45 17.52 -32.72
C GLU A 625 11.69 17.67 -31.82
N GLU A 626 11.82 18.81 -31.14
CA GLU A 626 12.89 19.08 -30.17
C GLU A 626 12.48 18.75 -28.73
N THR A 627 13.39 18.15 -27.96
CA THR A 627 13.23 17.91 -26.53
C THR A 627 13.27 19.22 -25.74
N ARG A 628 12.16 19.54 -25.07
CA ARG A 628 12.02 20.74 -24.23
C ARG A 628 12.29 20.41 -22.77
N TRP A 629 13.00 21.32 -22.11
CA TRP A 629 13.38 21.20 -20.71
C TRP A 629 12.94 22.44 -19.93
N ARG A 630 12.37 22.21 -18.75
CA ARG A 630 12.02 23.25 -17.80
C ARG A 630 12.49 22.85 -16.43
N PHE A 631 13.41 23.63 -15.86
CA PHE A 631 13.98 23.36 -14.55
C PHE A 631 13.76 24.51 -13.58
N ARG A 632 13.68 24.17 -12.30
CA ARG A 632 13.68 25.11 -11.18
C ARG A 632 14.52 24.54 -10.04
N SER A 633 15.42 25.35 -9.49
CA SER A 633 16.21 25.01 -8.32
C SER A 633 15.76 25.80 -7.09
N TYR A 634 15.76 25.17 -5.93
CA TYR A 634 15.45 25.75 -4.63
C TYR A 634 16.66 25.65 -3.71
N ARG A 635 17.01 26.79 -3.08
CA ARG A 635 18.06 26.92 -2.08
C ARG A 635 17.49 27.71 -0.89
N ARG A 636 17.52 27.13 0.31
CA ARG A 636 17.04 27.77 1.55
C ARG A 636 18.19 28.35 2.40
N GLY A 637 19.41 27.90 2.16
CA GLY A 637 20.63 28.26 2.90
C GLY A 637 21.77 27.32 2.51
N LEU A 638 22.98 27.60 2.97
CA LEU A 638 24.18 26.84 2.57
C LEU A 638 24.21 25.40 3.13
N ASP A 639 23.68 25.21 4.34
CA ASP A 639 23.70 23.93 5.07
C ASP A 639 22.43 23.08 4.83
N VAL A 640 21.53 23.53 3.96
CA VAL A 640 20.29 22.82 3.63
C VAL A 640 20.48 22.11 2.29
N PRO A 641 19.89 20.91 2.07
CA PRO A 641 19.92 20.29 0.75
C PRO A 641 19.41 21.24 -0.35
N GLN A 642 20.08 21.25 -1.49
CA GLN A 642 19.62 21.94 -2.68
C GLN A 642 18.65 21.02 -3.40
N LEU A 643 17.49 21.55 -3.80
CA LEU A 643 16.51 20.79 -4.57
C LEU A 643 16.44 21.32 -5.99
N GLY A 644 16.29 20.41 -6.95
CA GLY A 644 16.06 20.70 -8.35
C GLY A 644 14.84 19.93 -8.84
N PHE A 645 13.94 20.59 -9.55
CA PHE A 645 12.77 19.96 -10.16
C PHE A 645 12.73 20.34 -11.63
N GLY A 646 12.36 19.40 -12.49
CA GLY A 646 12.16 19.72 -13.89
C GLY A 646 11.13 18.86 -14.59
N VAL A 647 10.75 19.33 -15.78
CA VAL A 647 9.91 18.61 -16.74
C VAL A 647 10.68 18.49 -18.05
N CYS A 648 10.74 17.27 -18.59
CA CYS A 648 11.26 16.97 -19.92
C CYS A 648 10.11 16.56 -20.84
N SER A 649 10.16 16.92 -22.13
CA SER A 649 9.09 16.59 -23.07
C SER A 649 9.10 15.18 -23.62
N ALA A 650 10.21 14.47 -23.51
CA ALA A 650 10.34 13.12 -24.01
C ALA A 650 11.41 12.39 -23.22
N LEU A 651 11.17 11.10 -22.96
CA LEU A 651 12.18 10.21 -22.41
C LEU A 651 12.86 9.50 -23.59
N ASN A 652 14.16 9.72 -23.75
CA ASN A 652 15.00 9.06 -24.74
C ASN A 652 16.36 8.70 -24.13
N ASP A 653 17.19 7.97 -24.88
CA ASP A 653 18.51 7.51 -24.42
C ASP A 653 19.45 8.62 -23.93
N THR A 654 19.24 9.86 -24.36
CA THR A 654 20.05 11.03 -23.96
C THR A 654 19.50 11.76 -22.73
N THR A 655 18.24 11.53 -22.37
CA THR A 655 17.53 12.26 -21.32
C THR A 655 18.17 12.04 -19.93
N PRO A 656 18.49 10.80 -19.51
CA PRO A 656 19.14 10.58 -18.21
C PRO A 656 20.53 11.24 -18.12
N ALA A 657 21.32 11.19 -19.19
CA ALA A 657 22.65 11.79 -19.23
C ALA A 657 22.59 13.33 -19.18
N ALA A 658 21.68 13.93 -19.93
CA ALA A 658 21.43 15.37 -19.89
C ALA A 658 20.98 15.82 -18.50
N PHE A 659 20.00 15.14 -17.91
CA PHE A 659 19.53 15.44 -16.57
C PHE A 659 20.64 15.31 -15.52
N ARG A 660 21.46 14.26 -15.61
CA ARG A 660 22.64 14.08 -14.75
C ARG A 660 23.62 15.24 -14.86
N SER A 661 23.96 15.67 -16.07
CA SER A 661 24.81 16.84 -16.31
C SER A 661 24.23 18.11 -15.67
N TRP A 662 22.91 18.33 -15.78
CA TRP A 662 22.26 19.48 -15.15
C TRP A 662 22.41 19.46 -13.62
N VAL A 663 22.11 18.34 -12.97
CA VAL A 663 22.22 18.22 -11.50
C VAL A 663 23.67 18.38 -11.04
N MET A 664 24.62 17.74 -11.73
CA MET A 664 26.06 17.85 -11.43
C MET A 664 26.54 19.30 -11.54
N LEU A 665 26.15 20.02 -12.60
CA LEU A 665 26.48 21.43 -12.78
C LEU A 665 25.92 22.29 -11.62
N ARG A 666 24.64 22.13 -11.28
CA ARG A 666 24.02 22.90 -10.20
C ARG A 666 24.60 22.58 -8.83
N HIS A 667 25.09 21.35 -8.63
CA HIS A 667 25.81 20.95 -7.42
C HIS A 667 27.23 21.55 -7.37
N HIS A 668 27.98 21.50 -8.46
CA HIS A 668 29.29 22.15 -8.56
C HIS A 668 29.19 23.66 -8.33
N GLU A 669 28.21 24.34 -8.95
CA GLU A 669 27.96 25.76 -8.73
C GLU A 669 27.66 26.09 -7.26
N ARG A 670 27.02 25.17 -6.52
CA ARG A 670 26.83 25.34 -5.07
C ARG A 670 28.16 25.39 -4.33
N GLY A 671 29.15 24.63 -4.77
CA GLY A 671 30.51 24.59 -4.20
C GLY A 671 31.23 25.93 -4.22
N THR A 672 30.77 26.88 -5.05
CA THR A 672 31.29 28.26 -5.03
C THR A 672 30.85 29.05 -3.80
N THR A 673 29.82 28.58 -3.08
CA THR A 673 29.19 29.28 -1.96
C THR A 673 29.13 28.45 -0.67
N ALA A 674 29.28 27.13 -0.74
CA ALA A 674 29.20 26.21 0.39
C ALA A 674 30.24 25.08 0.27
N GLU A 675 30.62 24.46 1.40
CA GLU A 675 31.46 23.26 1.42
C GLU A 675 30.70 22.06 0.86
N LEU A 676 31.27 21.36 -0.13
CA LEU A 676 30.60 20.26 -0.81
C LEU A 676 30.65 18.92 -0.06
N GLU A 677 31.62 18.71 0.83
CA GLU A 677 31.90 17.41 1.48
C GLU A 677 30.64 16.75 2.06
N ASN A 678 29.76 17.55 2.69
CA ASN A 678 28.50 17.07 3.27
C ASN A 678 27.25 17.65 2.59
N ALA A 679 27.41 18.39 1.49
CA ALA A 679 26.29 19.01 0.79
C ALA A 679 25.50 17.98 -0.01
N LEU A 680 24.19 17.91 0.21
CA LEU A 680 23.27 17.08 -0.59
C LEU A 680 22.56 17.93 -1.64
N THR A 681 22.55 17.47 -2.89
CA THR A 681 21.68 18.01 -3.96
C THR A 681 20.79 16.92 -4.51
N VAL A 682 19.50 17.18 -4.58
CA VAL A 682 18.48 16.25 -5.07
C VAL A 682 17.80 16.86 -6.28
N GLY A 683 17.91 16.21 -7.43
CA GLY A 683 17.18 16.53 -8.65
C GLY A 683 16.04 15.53 -8.88
N VAL A 684 14.87 16.04 -9.23
CA VAL A 684 13.72 15.24 -9.68
C VAL A 684 13.29 15.72 -11.07
N LEU A 685 13.13 14.80 -12.01
CA LEU A 685 12.66 15.08 -13.37
C LEU A 685 11.35 14.32 -13.63
N LEU A 686 10.34 15.03 -14.12
CA LEU A 686 9.09 14.44 -14.60
C LEU A 686 9.08 14.40 -16.12
N THR A 687 8.70 13.27 -16.70
CA THR A 687 8.63 13.11 -18.15
C THR A 687 7.29 12.50 -18.53
N PRO A 688 6.47 13.11 -19.41
CA PRO A 688 5.19 12.55 -19.81
C PRO A 688 5.35 11.13 -20.37
N CYS A 689 4.48 10.21 -19.92
CA CYS A 689 4.40 8.87 -20.50
C CYS A 689 3.49 8.88 -21.72
N SER A 690 3.87 8.14 -22.76
CA SER A 690 3.06 7.94 -23.96
C SER A 690 2.24 6.64 -23.94
N ASP A 691 2.53 5.75 -22.98
CA ASP A 691 1.87 4.45 -22.83
C ASP A 691 0.45 4.52 -22.24
N GLY A 692 0.06 5.66 -21.65
CA GLY A 692 -1.23 5.86 -21.00
C GLY A 692 -1.38 5.15 -19.64
N LEU A 693 -0.32 4.51 -19.14
CA LEU A 693 -0.29 3.79 -17.86
C LEU A 693 -0.04 4.73 -16.69
N ARG A 694 0.73 5.79 -16.94
CA ARG A 694 0.93 6.90 -16.01
C ARG A 694 0.79 8.23 -16.71
N GLU A 695 0.58 9.27 -15.93
CA GLU A 695 0.63 10.64 -16.46
C GLU A 695 2.08 11.07 -16.75
N TRP A 696 3.05 10.57 -15.98
CA TRP A 696 4.49 10.80 -16.17
C TRP A 696 5.35 9.72 -15.49
N GLU A 697 6.63 9.67 -15.88
CA GLU A 697 7.71 9.00 -15.15
C GLU A 697 8.45 9.99 -14.25
N THR A 698 8.93 9.49 -13.11
CA THR A 698 9.74 10.24 -12.15
C THR A 698 11.18 9.71 -12.17
N THR A 699 12.13 10.52 -12.64
CA THR A 699 13.57 10.23 -12.56
C THR A 699 14.19 11.00 -11.39
N LEU A 700 14.96 10.32 -10.55
CA LEU A 700 15.65 10.90 -9.40
C LEU A 700 17.16 10.83 -9.61
N LEU A 701 17.85 11.90 -9.20
CA LEU A 701 19.29 11.87 -8.99
C LEU A 701 19.65 12.61 -7.70
N ALA A 702 20.42 11.97 -6.82
CA ALA A 702 20.95 12.58 -5.62
C ALA A 702 22.48 12.55 -5.66
N ILE A 703 23.12 13.67 -5.31
CA ILE A 703 24.58 13.82 -5.29
C ILE A 703 25.00 14.37 -3.94
N ARG A 704 26.07 13.81 -3.39
CA ARG A 704 26.76 14.28 -2.18
C ARG A 704 28.25 14.33 -2.45
N GLY A 705 28.93 15.33 -1.88
CA GLY A 705 30.37 15.49 -2.05
C GLY A 705 30.74 16.18 -3.35
N ASP A 706 32.03 16.36 -3.59
CA ASP A 706 32.50 16.93 -4.85
C ASP A 706 32.21 15.95 -6.01
N PRO A 707 31.53 16.38 -7.09
CA PRO A 707 31.31 15.53 -8.26
C PRO A 707 32.59 15.28 -9.08
N ASP A 708 33.73 15.90 -8.73
CA ASP A 708 35.03 15.80 -9.41
C ASP A 708 34.94 16.10 -10.93
N LEU A 709 34.07 17.06 -11.31
CA LEU A 709 33.93 17.52 -12.69
C LEU A 709 35.22 18.15 -13.18
N ASP A 710 35.75 17.65 -14.29
CA ASP A 710 36.89 18.29 -14.94
C ASP A 710 36.50 19.56 -15.70
N GLU A 711 37.49 20.34 -16.16
CA GLU A 711 37.24 21.59 -16.88
C GLU A 711 36.48 21.39 -18.20
N GLU A 712 36.65 20.24 -18.86
CA GLU A 712 36.00 19.91 -20.12
C GLU A 712 34.52 19.59 -19.90
N GLU A 713 34.21 18.71 -18.93
CA GLU A 713 32.85 18.34 -18.53
C GLU A 713 32.05 19.56 -18.03
N LEU A 714 32.72 20.45 -17.27
CA LEU A 714 32.12 21.70 -16.81
C LEU A 714 31.81 22.64 -17.97
N ALA A 715 32.74 22.79 -18.92
CA ALA A 715 32.53 23.63 -20.11
C ALA A 715 31.38 23.11 -20.98
N GLN A 716 31.30 21.80 -21.19
CA GLN A 716 30.20 21.16 -21.93
C GLN A 716 28.86 21.34 -21.22
N SER A 717 28.82 21.14 -19.90
CA SER A 717 27.59 21.30 -19.11
C SER A 717 27.10 22.75 -19.12
N ARG A 718 28.00 23.74 -19.02
CA ARG A 718 27.63 25.16 -19.14
C ARG A 718 27.12 25.51 -20.54
N LEU A 719 27.76 24.98 -21.59
CA LEU A 719 27.31 25.18 -22.97
C LEU A 719 25.88 24.66 -23.19
N LEU A 720 25.53 23.55 -22.54
CA LEU A 720 24.22 22.93 -22.65
C LEU A 720 23.13 23.63 -21.80
N TRP A 721 23.48 24.13 -20.62
CA TRP A 721 22.49 24.56 -19.62
C TRP A 721 22.47 26.05 -19.28
N ASP A 722 23.53 26.80 -19.55
CA ASP A 722 23.54 28.24 -19.28
C ASP A 722 22.83 29.00 -20.41
N ARG A 723 22.13 30.08 -20.04
CA ARG A 723 21.25 30.85 -20.94
C ARG A 723 21.95 31.49 -22.16
N ASP A 724 23.28 31.47 -22.21
CA ASP A 724 24.09 32.05 -23.30
C ASP A 724 24.81 31.00 -24.19
N GLY A 725 24.50 29.70 -24.05
CA GLY A 725 25.01 28.64 -24.93
C GLY A 725 24.21 28.51 -26.23
N PRO A 726 24.85 28.14 -27.38
CA PRO A 726 24.18 28.08 -28.67
C PRO A 726 23.10 27.00 -28.67
N THR A 727 21.86 27.44 -28.86
CA THR A 727 20.65 26.66 -29.06
C THR A 727 20.75 25.88 -30.37
N SER A 728 21.53 24.80 -30.39
CA SER A 728 21.43 23.68 -31.34
C SER A 728 22.56 22.68 -31.07
N LEU A 729 22.23 21.50 -30.55
CA LEU A 729 23.14 20.35 -30.68
C LEU A 729 23.09 19.85 -32.14
N PRO A 730 24.23 19.48 -32.76
CA PRO A 730 24.27 19.03 -34.15
C PRO A 730 23.70 17.61 -34.26
N THR A 731 22.66 17.45 -35.08
CA THR A 731 22.18 16.14 -35.50
C THR A 731 23.19 15.50 -36.46
N ASN A 732 23.68 14.31 -36.09
CA ASN A 732 24.44 13.45 -37.00
C ASN A 732 23.56 13.08 -38.21
N ARG A 733 23.74 13.77 -39.33
CA ARG A 733 23.29 13.29 -40.65
C ARG A 733 24.38 12.39 -41.24
N SER A 734 24.23 11.09 -41.04
CA SER A 734 24.81 10.09 -41.95
C SER A 734 23.80 9.80 -43.06
N GLY A 735 24.15 10.13 -44.30
CA GLY A 735 23.38 9.71 -45.47
C GLY A 735 23.56 10.60 -46.69
N GLU A 736 24.70 10.49 -47.37
CA GLU A 736 24.79 10.56 -48.84
C GLU A 736 26.17 10.03 -49.27
N GLY A 737 26.16 8.93 -50.02
CA GLY A 737 27.34 8.20 -50.53
C GLY A 737 27.00 6.76 -50.87
#